data_AF-A0A0C3ANJ1-F1
#
_entry.id   AF-A0A0C3ANJ1-F1
#
_cell.length_a   1.000
_cell.length_b   1.000
_cell.length_c   1.000
_cell.angle_alpha   90.00
_cell.angle_beta   90.00
_cell.angle_gamma   90.00
#
_symmetry.space_group_name_H-M   'P 1'
#
loop_
_entity.id
_entity.type
_entity.pdbx_description
1 polymer ?
#
loop_
_entity_poly.entity_id
_entity_poly.type
_entity_poly.pdbx_seq_one_letter_code
_entity_poly.pdbx_strand_id
1 'polypeptide(L)'
;MALSIVSILVTQLQAVPNIPSLYRRVPPHISLAISRCQHLQLKTGPPPGFYGRTQSDRYVEGTKPILLRRARIWTGEKNGTEVIRGDILLDMGLIKAVGHVARHELKAFKDDLIIIDAKNAWVTPGIVDVHSHIGNSAAPELAGASEDYDSALGIIQPWLRSLDGLNTHDISYELSVSGGITTALVLPGSGNAIGGQGFTIKLRKPADRSPTSMLLEPPYQINNSWPDPSLPPRWRQMEHACGNSYSGTRMDTISALREASADQIKQAQDVYCSKASSGKWNSLGEFPDDLQWEALVDVLRGRVKVHVHGYEAIDLDGLIRLSNEFRFPIAAFHHASEAYLTPNLLRNTFGGPPGIALFATNARYKREAYRSSEFAPRILFEHGLKVVMKSDHPVLNSRYLLYEAQQAYFYGLPEHLALASVTSTAAEILGLGHRIGFVKSDLVLWDSHPLALGATPTQVFIDGIQQLKFPHVVHKPRAFQRPPKVPDFSRESAEAIEHEGLPPLEPERVASDVVIFENVKNFFLPTATGIQDVFSTQNENLSVVIVGNGSVLCSGVETSCLRPKANWSEITGGSISPGIVSFGSPLGLEHIAAEDSTNDGVVRDPLVRPVPKVTGNVMPSAVDGLQFATRDALLAYRAGVTIGITAPSHTAFYSGLSAVFSLGATHKLEEGVVIQDVAGFHISINHFGGVPSVSTQMAALRRLLYEPPKDVSMPWLQRVIDGEMPLVIEAHSVDIISTLIQLKMEFERLKKITLKMTITGASEAHILAADLASAGIGVVVNPPRPFPTRWEDRRILPGPPLTELSAVAELLQHNVTVGIGVQEIWCARNTRFDLAWLSIEAGGRISKEQAFALASTNVVKLLGGVNIPEMSDLVATEGGDLLDMSGKVVAIISPRRNLVDVF
;
A
#
# COMPACT_ATOMS: atom_id res chain seq x y z
N MET A 1 -2.15 -64.20 80.69
CA MET A 1 -1.23 -65.34 80.49
C MET A 1 -0.09 -64.81 79.64
N ALA A 2 1.03 -64.32 80.17
CA ALA A 2 2.03 -64.94 81.06
C ALA A 2 2.81 -66.10 80.39
N LEU A 3 4.15 -65.98 80.51
CA LEU A 3 5.26 -66.92 80.21
C LEU A 3 5.79 -66.87 78.76
N SER A 4 6.96 -66.28 78.46
CA SER A 4 8.35 -66.49 78.93
C SER A 4 8.91 -67.87 78.57
N ILE A 5 10.01 -67.90 77.79
CA ILE A 5 11.25 -68.64 78.06
C ILE A 5 12.38 -68.08 77.18
N VAL A 6 13.53 -67.91 77.83
CA VAL A 6 14.83 -67.40 77.38
C VAL A 6 15.69 -68.54 76.85
N SER A 7 16.55 -68.28 75.84
CA SER A 7 17.88 -68.89 75.75
C SER A 7 18.83 -68.14 74.82
N ILE A 8 20.09 -68.08 75.27
CA ILE A 8 21.23 -67.25 74.83
C ILE A 8 22.06 -67.98 73.77
N LEU A 9 22.61 -67.28 72.76
CA LEU A 9 24.04 -67.38 72.36
C LEU A 9 24.43 -66.38 71.23
N VAL A 10 25.38 -65.49 71.57
CA VAL A 10 26.65 -65.17 70.86
C VAL A 10 26.59 -64.60 69.42
N THR A 11 26.91 -63.30 69.36
CA THR A 11 27.66 -62.52 68.35
C THR A 11 27.70 -62.98 66.89
N GLN A 12 27.16 -62.14 66.00
CA GLN A 12 27.85 -61.68 64.80
C GLN A 12 27.31 -60.31 64.39
N LEU A 13 28.17 -59.28 64.45
CA LEU A 13 27.95 -58.04 63.72
C LEU A 13 27.89 -58.37 62.23
N GLN A 14 26.71 -58.29 61.62
CA GLN A 14 26.60 -58.10 60.18
C GLN A 14 26.12 -56.69 59.92
N ALA A 15 27.00 -55.96 59.24
CA ALA A 15 26.79 -54.61 58.75
C ALA A 15 25.48 -54.53 57.97
N VAL A 16 24.60 -53.63 58.41
CA VAL A 16 23.58 -53.05 57.55
C VAL A 16 24.32 -52.43 56.36
N PRO A 17 24.03 -52.80 55.10
CA PRO A 17 24.58 -52.07 53.98
C PRO A 17 24.00 -50.66 54.06
N ASN A 18 24.87 -49.68 54.31
CA ASN A 18 24.58 -48.28 54.03
C ASN A 18 24.05 -48.21 52.60
N ILE A 19 22.74 -47.99 52.45
CA ILE A 19 22.18 -47.48 51.20
C ILE A 19 22.76 -46.06 51.11
N PRO A 20 23.69 -45.75 50.19
CA PRO A 20 24.08 -44.37 50.00
C PRO A 20 22.85 -43.70 49.41
N SER A 21 22.35 -42.68 50.10
CA SER A 21 21.36 -41.77 49.53
C SER A 21 21.96 -41.13 48.27
N LEU A 22 21.73 -41.74 47.11
CA LEU A 22 22.08 -41.23 45.78
C LEU A 22 21.13 -40.11 45.37
N TYR A 23 20.93 -39.12 46.24
CA TYR A 23 20.48 -37.79 45.82
C TYR A 23 21.72 -36.93 45.71
N ARG A 24 22.43 -37.07 44.59
CA ARG A 24 23.49 -36.12 44.21
C ARG A 24 22.78 -34.78 43.99
N ARG A 25 22.75 -33.91 45.00
CA ARG A 25 22.18 -32.56 44.87
C ARG A 25 22.88 -31.88 43.72
N VAL A 26 22.13 -31.62 42.65
CA VAL A 26 22.61 -30.88 41.48
C VAL A 26 23.01 -29.48 41.97
N PRO A 27 24.26 -29.04 41.79
CA PRO A 27 24.67 -27.70 42.19
C PRO A 27 23.79 -26.63 41.50
N PRO A 28 23.49 -25.49 42.15
CA PRO A 28 22.59 -24.48 41.58
C PRO A 28 22.98 -23.99 40.17
N HIS A 29 24.28 -23.80 39.92
CA HIS A 29 24.80 -23.40 38.60
C HIS A 29 24.57 -24.49 37.53
N ILE A 30 24.62 -25.77 37.90
CA ILE A 30 24.30 -26.89 37.00
C ILE A 30 22.80 -26.98 36.76
N SER A 31 21.98 -26.72 37.78
CA SER A 31 20.53 -26.67 37.62
C SER A 31 20.12 -25.56 36.65
N LEU A 32 20.77 -24.39 36.72
CA LEU A 32 20.57 -23.30 35.78
C LEU A 32 21.01 -23.69 34.36
N ALA A 33 22.17 -24.34 34.21
CA ALA A 33 22.66 -24.82 32.93
C ALA A 33 21.70 -25.83 32.27
N ILE A 34 21.21 -26.82 33.03
CA ILE A 34 20.22 -27.80 32.56
C ILE A 34 18.92 -27.10 32.16
N SER A 35 18.42 -26.18 33.01
CA SER A 35 17.20 -25.42 32.72
C SER A 35 17.34 -24.58 31.44
N ARG A 36 18.48 -23.92 31.23
CA ARG A 36 18.77 -23.19 29.99
C ARG A 36 18.78 -24.13 28.79
N CYS A 37 19.41 -25.29 28.91
CA CYS A 37 19.45 -26.29 27.85
C CYS A 37 18.10 -26.89 27.49
N GLN A 38 17.24 -27.13 28.49
CA GLN A 38 15.85 -27.52 28.26
C GLN A 38 15.08 -26.41 27.56
N HIS A 39 15.25 -25.17 28.01
CA HIS A 39 14.61 -24.02 27.39
C HIS A 39 14.97 -23.89 25.92
N LEU A 40 16.22 -24.15 25.50
CA LEU A 40 16.68 -24.15 24.09
C LEU A 40 16.02 -25.20 23.17
N GLN A 41 15.32 -26.18 23.75
CA GLN A 41 14.60 -27.22 23.00
C GLN A 41 13.10 -26.96 22.89
N LEU A 42 12.57 -25.96 23.61
CA LEU A 42 11.16 -25.61 23.55
C LEU A 42 10.79 -24.98 22.20
N LYS A 43 9.58 -25.30 21.72
CA LYS A 43 8.98 -24.67 20.54
C LYS A 43 8.33 -23.35 20.93
N THR A 44 8.36 -22.37 20.04
CA THR A 44 7.67 -21.09 20.21
C THR A 44 6.15 -21.26 20.18
N GLY A 45 5.46 -20.41 20.93
CA GLY A 45 4.00 -20.37 20.93
C GLY A 45 3.40 -19.78 22.20
N PRO A 46 2.07 -19.67 22.29
CA PRO A 46 1.41 -19.21 23.50
C PRO A 46 1.60 -20.22 24.65
N PRO A 47 1.69 -19.76 25.91
CA PRO A 47 1.74 -20.65 27.06
C PRO A 47 0.43 -21.49 27.18
N PRO A 48 0.46 -22.70 27.80
CA PRO A 48 -0.70 -23.60 27.84
C PRO A 48 -2.01 -22.99 28.39
N GLY A 49 -1.93 -22.00 29.28
CA GLY A 49 -3.09 -21.30 29.86
C GLY A 49 -3.55 -20.05 29.10
N PHE A 50 -2.95 -19.71 27.96
CA PHE A 50 -3.17 -18.41 27.28
C PHE A 50 -4.64 -18.13 26.99
N TYR A 51 -5.38 -19.12 26.48
CA TYR A 51 -6.78 -18.95 26.10
C TYR A 51 -7.75 -18.88 27.30
N GLY A 52 -7.29 -19.24 28.51
CA GLY A 52 -8.07 -19.13 29.75
C GLY A 52 -7.99 -17.77 30.43
N ARG A 53 -7.29 -16.79 29.83
CA ARG A 53 -7.08 -15.47 30.43
C ARG A 53 -8.40 -14.70 30.55
N THR A 54 -8.62 -14.11 31.72
CA THR A 54 -9.78 -13.26 31.98
C THR A 54 -9.53 -11.80 31.63
N GLN A 55 -8.28 -11.42 31.34
CA GLN A 55 -7.88 -10.05 31.03
C GLN A 55 -6.73 -10.04 30.01
N SER A 56 -6.70 -9.02 29.17
CA SER A 56 -5.56 -8.74 28.29
C SER A 56 -4.38 -8.18 29.09
N ASP A 57 -3.18 -8.64 28.78
CA ASP A 57 -1.92 -8.06 29.27
C ASP A 57 -1.71 -6.60 28.84
N ARG A 58 -2.48 -6.15 27.85
CA ARG A 58 -2.51 -4.76 27.35
C ARG A 58 -3.74 -3.96 27.81
N TYR A 59 -4.54 -4.52 28.73
CA TYR A 59 -5.73 -3.85 29.24
C TYR A 59 -5.35 -2.54 29.94
N VAL A 60 -6.11 -1.48 29.63
CA VAL A 60 -5.98 -0.18 30.29
C VAL A 60 -7.06 -0.08 31.37
N GLU A 61 -6.65 0.14 32.61
CA GLU A 61 -7.56 0.30 33.74
C GLU A 61 -8.58 1.43 33.48
N GLY A 62 -9.84 1.17 33.83
CA GLY A 62 -10.96 2.08 33.56
C GLY A 62 -11.58 1.96 32.16
N THR A 63 -11.06 1.07 31.30
CA THR A 63 -11.71 0.77 30.01
C THR A 63 -13.07 0.11 30.25
N LYS A 64 -14.14 0.75 29.79
CA LYS A 64 -15.51 0.25 29.93
C LYS A 64 -15.78 -0.93 29.00
N PRO A 65 -16.60 -1.91 29.42
CA PRO A 65 -17.07 -2.98 28.56
C PRO A 65 -17.96 -2.42 27.43
N ILE A 66 -17.87 -3.02 26.25
CA ILE A 66 -18.60 -2.59 25.05
C ILE A 66 -19.39 -3.77 24.48
N LEU A 67 -20.68 -3.58 24.26
CA LEU A 67 -21.53 -4.50 23.50
C LEU A 67 -21.83 -3.91 22.12
N LEU A 68 -21.22 -4.49 21.08
CA LEU A 68 -21.61 -4.24 19.69
C LEU A 68 -22.82 -5.10 19.35
N ARG A 69 -23.97 -4.50 19.02
CA ARG A 69 -25.22 -5.24 18.75
C ARG A 69 -25.57 -5.28 17.28
N ARG A 70 -26.18 -6.38 16.82
CA ARG A 70 -26.72 -6.56 15.46
C ARG A 70 -25.65 -6.33 14.38
N ALA A 71 -24.52 -7.02 14.44
CA ALA A 71 -23.45 -6.98 13.46
C ALA A 71 -23.48 -8.17 12.49
N ARG A 72 -22.91 -7.99 11.29
CA ARG A 72 -22.43 -9.06 10.41
C ARG A 72 -20.94 -9.23 10.64
N ILE A 73 -20.56 -10.33 11.27
CA ILE A 73 -19.24 -10.52 11.88
C ILE A 73 -18.48 -11.53 11.02
N TRP A 74 -17.51 -11.05 10.25
CA TRP A 74 -16.54 -11.91 9.57
C TRP A 74 -15.49 -12.31 10.61
N THR A 75 -15.37 -13.60 10.95
CA THR A 75 -14.59 -14.02 12.13
C THR A 75 -13.09 -14.22 11.85
N GLY A 76 -12.74 -14.43 10.58
CA GLY A 76 -11.43 -14.90 10.14
C GLY A 76 -11.26 -16.42 10.22
N GLU A 77 -12.17 -17.11 10.91
CA GLU A 77 -12.14 -18.58 11.07
C GLU A 77 -12.54 -19.31 9.79
N LYS A 78 -12.23 -20.61 9.74
CA LYS A 78 -12.51 -21.49 8.58
C LYS A 78 -11.97 -20.90 7.27
N ASN A 79 -10.71 -20.47 7.30
CA ASN A 79 -10.06 -19.82 6.15
C ASN A 79 -10.84 -18.57 5.70
N GLY A 80 -11.36 -17.76 6.63
CA GLY A 80 -12.11 -16.55 6.29
C GLY A 80 -13.51 -16.76 5.71
N THR A 81 -14.08 -17.97 5.79
CA THR A 81 -15.42 -18.25 5.23
C THR A 81 -16.57 -18.07 6.24
N GLU A 82 -16.25 -17.94 7.53
CA GLU A 82 -17.26 -17.84 8.57
C GLU A 82 -17.75 -16.39 8.78
N VAL A 83 -19.07 -16.22 8.63
CA VAL A 83 -19.78 -14.97 8.93
C VAL A 83 -20.92 -15.26 9.92
N ILE A 84 -20.86 -14.63 11.09
CA ILE A 84 -21.87 -14.73 12.15
C ILE A 84 -22.76 -13.48 12.14
N ARG A 85 -24.05 -13.64 12.40
CA ARG A 85 -24.96 -12.52 12.69
C ARG A 85 -25.26 -12.50 14.18
N GLY A 86 -25.00 -11.38 14.84
CA GLY A 86 -25.26 -11.26 16.27
C GLY A 86 -24.50 -10.11 16.92
N ASP A 87 -24.18 -10.30 18.18
CA ASP A 87 -23.56 -9.31 19.04
C ASP A 87 -22.10 -9.70 19.35
N ILE A 88 -21.27 -8.73 19.75
CA ILE A 88 -19.91 -8.94 20.25
C ILE A 88 -19.80 -8.21 21.59
N LEU A 89 -19.38 -8.94 22.64
CA LEU A 89 -19.07 -8.37 23.94
C LEU A 89 -17.55 -8.24 24.11
N LEU A 90 -17.07 -7.00 24.20
CA LEU A 90 -15.71 -6.64 24.55
C LEU A 90 -15.65 -6.27 26.03
N ASP A 91 -14.73 -6.89 26.77
CA ASP A 91 -14.46 -6.55 28.16
C ASP A 91 -13.04 -6.97 28.55
N MET A 92 -12.41 -6.21 29.44
CA MET A 92 -11.04 -6.47 29.91
C MET A 92 -10.01 -6.58 28.77
N GLY A 93 -10.23 -5.84 27.68
CA GLY A 93 -9.39 -5.84 26.47
C GLY A 93 -9.47 -7.15 25.65
N LEU A 94 -10.53 -7.94 25.85
CA LEU A 94 -10.78 -9.22 25.19
C LEU A 94 -12.19 -9.27 24.62
N ILE A 95 -12.42 -10.12 23.63
CA ILE A 95 -13.76 -10.56 23.24
C ILE A 95 -14.19 -11.68 24.19
N LYS A 96 -15.28 -11.44 24.91
CA LYS A 96 -15.89 -12.39 25.87
C LYS A 96 -16.94 -13.27 25.23
N ALA A 97 -17.67 -12.75 24.25
CA ALA A 97 -18.73 -13.47 23.57
C ALA A 97 -18.95 -12.92 22.15
N VAL A 98 -19.35 -13.82 21.24
CA VAL A 98 -19.69 -13.52 19.84
C VAL A 98 -20.97 -14.27 19.48
N GLY A 99 -21.88 -13.63 18.76
CA GLY A 99 -23.17 -14.22 18.36
C GLY A 99 -24.28 -13.86 19.35
N HIS A 100 -24.84 -14.84 20.06
CA HIS A 100 -25.89 -14.56 21.04
C HIS A 100 -25.29 -14.29 22.41
N VAL A 101 -25.43 -13.05 22.91
CA VAL A 101 -25.00 -12.66 24.27
C VAL A 101 -26.22 -12.65 25.20
N ALA A 102 -26.22 -13.50 26.22
CA ALA A 102 -27.38 -13.66 27.08
C ALA A 102 -27.58 -12.45 28.00
N ARG A 103 -28.85 -12.09 28.28
CA ARG A 103 -29.18 -10.94 29.15
C ARG A 103 -28.54 -11.02 30.54
N HIS A 104 -28.32 -12.23 31.08
CA HIS A 104 -27.74 -12.39 32.41
C HIS A 104 -26.24 -12.05 32.43
N GLU A 105 -25.51 -12.29 31.35
CA GLU A 105 -24.11 -11.87 31.20
C GLU A 105 -24.01 -10.35 31.20
N LEU A 106 -24.96 -9.67 30.54
CA LEU A 106 -25.01 -8.22 30.49
C LEU A 106 -25.34 -7.56 31.84
N LYS A 107 -26.13 -8.23 32.69
CA LYS A 107 -26.49 -7.72 34.03
C LYS A 107 -25.29 -7.52 34.94
N ALA A 108 -24.19 -8.24 34.71
CA ALA A 108 -22.97 -8.11 35.51
C ALA A 108 -22.34 -6.71 35.39
N PHE A 109 -22.54 -6.03 34.26
CA PHE A 109 -21.92 -4.74 33.95
C PHE A 109 -22.72 -3.51 34.40
N LYS A 110 -23.98 -3.69 34.87
CA LYS A 110 -24.85 -2.59 35.33
C LYS A 110 -24.85 -1.39 34.36
N ASP A 111 -24.48 -0.20 34.83
CA ASP A 111 -24.45 1.05 34.07
C ASP A 111 -23.10 1.31 33.37
N ASP A 112 -22.11 0.42 33.52
CA ASP A 112 -20.78 0.57 32.93
C ASP A 112 -20.72 0.09 31.47
N LEU A 113 -21.73 -0.64 31.00
CA LEU A 113 -21.79 -1.19 29.63
C LEU A 113 -22.10 -0.13 28.59
N ILE A 114 -21.18 0.08 27.65
CA ILE A 114 -21.41 0.89 26.45
C ILE A 114 -22.07 0.02 25.39
N ILE A 115 -23.26 0.39 24.94
CA ILE A 115 -23.98 -0.32 23.87
C ILE A 115 -23.82 0.47 22.57
N ILE A 116 -23.23 -0.18 21.56
CA ILE A 116 -23.10 0.35 20.20
C ILE A 116 -23.95 -0.50 19.27
N ASP A 117 -24.93 0.11 18.63
CA ASP A 117 -25.76 -0.58 17.65
C ASP A 117 -25.12 -0.52 16.26
N ALA A 118 -24.65 -1.67 15.77
CA ALA A 118 -24.00 -1.80 14.47
C ALA A 118 -24.98 -1.70 13.29
N LYS A 119 -26.31 -1.74 13.51
CA LYS A 119 -27.31 -1.60 12.43
C LYS A 119 -27.10 -2.57 11.24
N ASN A 120 -26.68 -3.80 11.51
CA ASN A 120 -26.28 -4.82 10.53
C ASN A 120 -25.05 -4.44 9.67
N ALA A 121 -24.22 -3.50 10.12
CA ALA A 121 -22.93 -3.21 9.52
C ALA A 121 -21.98 -4.40 9.61
N TRP A 122 -20.94 -4.38 8.76
CA TRP A 122 -19.88 -5.38 8.76
C TRP A 122 -18.90 -5.11 9.90
N VAL A 123 -18.46 -6.18 10.56
CA VAL A 123 -17.38 -6.18 11.54
C VAL A 123 -16.35 -7.21 11.11
N THR A 124 -15.08 -6.80 11.08
CA THR A 124 -13.91 -7.67 10.84
C THR A 124 -12.96 -7.61 12.04
N PRO A 125 -12.00 -8.54 12.15
CA PRO A 125 -10.79 -8.33 12.93
C PRO A 125 -10.08 -7.05 12.49
N GLY A 126 -9.30 -6.49 13.41
CA GLY A 126 -8.34 -5.44 13.10
C GLY A 126 -7.41 -5.83 11.95
N ILE A 127 -7.14 -4.90 11.03
CA ILE A 127 -6.19 -5.12 9.93
C ILE A 127 -4.76 -5.23 10.50
N VAL A 128 -4.00 -6.17 9.96
CA VAL A 128 -2.63 -6.51 10.33
C VAL A 128 -1.72 -6.28 9.13
N ASP A 129 -0.81 -5.31 9.25
CA ASP A 129 0.22 -5.07 8.25
C ASP A 129 1.46 -5.91 8.57
N VAL A 130 1.91 -6.74 7.62
CA VAL A 130 3.05 -7.64 7.82
C VAL A 130 4.39 -7.02 7.37
N HIS A 131 4.37 -5.86 6.72
CA HIS A 131 5.59 -5.17 6.30
C HIS A 131 5.40 -3.67 6.34
N SER A 132 6.08 -3.01 7.27
CA SER A 132 5.94 -1.58 7.50
C SER A 132 7.21 -0.99 8.10
N HIS A 133 7.48 0.27 7.77
CA HIS A 133 8.47 1.11 8.45
C HIS A 133 7.82 2.26 9.22
N ILE A 134 6.51 2.20 9.49
CA ILE A 134 5.81 3.22 10.30
C ILE A 134 6.52 3.46 11.63
N GLY A 135 6.71 4.72 12.00
CA GLY A 135 7.51 5.13 13.15
C GLY A 135 9.03 5.15 12.93
N ASN A 136 9.61 4.24 12.15
CA ASN A 136 11.04 4.29 11.76
C ASN A 136 11.28 5.21 10.55
N SER A 137 10.27 5.35 9.70
CA SER A 137 10.19 6.33 8.63
C SER A 137 9.03 7.28 8.90
N ALA A 138 9.18 8.10 9.95
CA ALA A 138 8.08 8.92 10.45
C ALA A 138 7.70 10.04 9.47
N ALA A 139 6.40 10.34 9.40
CA ALA A 139 5.87 11.48 8.65
C ALA A 139 5.65 12.71 9.56
N PRO A 140 5.83 13.95 9.05
CA PRO A 140 6.48 14.25 7.77
C PRO A 140 7.97 13.89 7.80
N GLU A 141 8.55 13.71 6.63
CA GLU A 141 9.96 13.41 6.44
C GLU A 141 10.84 14.51 7.03
N LEU A 142 11.59 14.17 8.07
CA LEU A 142 12.51 15.06 8.77
C LEU A 142 13.81 14.33 9.06
N ALA A 143 14.94 15.05 8.91
CA ALA A 143 16.26 14.51 9.21
C ALA A 143 16.33 13.98 10.64
N GLY A 144 16.75 12.72 10.79
CA GLY A 144 16.84 12.02 12.08
C GLY A 144 15.51 11.46 12.63
N ALA A 145 14.43 11.48 11.85
CA ALA A 145 13.16 10.84 12.22
C ALA A 145 12.63 9.87 11.15
N SER A 146 13.15 9.94 9.92
CA SER A 146 12.57 9.25 8.76
C SER A 146 13.51 8.23 8.09
N GLU A 147 14.72 8.07 8.63
CA GLU A 147 15.79 7.21 8.08
C GLU A 147 16.19 6.09 9.06
N ASP A 148 15.51 5.93 10.20
CA ASP A 148 15.87 4.99 11.27
C ASP A 148 15.44 3.53 10.98
N TYR A 149 15.32 3.14 9.71
CA TYR A 149 14.91 1.80 9.27
C TYR A 149 16.04 0.99 8.61
N ASP A 150 17.10 1.62 8.08
CA ASP A 150 18.25 0.94 7.46
C ASP A 150 19.57 1.47 8.04
N SER A 151 20.59 0.60 8.15
CA SER A 151 21.92 1.01 8.61
C SER A 151 22.98 0.79 7.53
N ALA A 152 23.66 1.85 7.13
CA ALA A 152 24.74 1.79 6.14
C ALA A 152 26.08 1.22 6.69
N LEU A 153 26.12 0.73 7.94
CA LEU A 153 27.36 0.35 8.63
C LEU A 153 27.81 -1.11 8.40
N GLY A 154 27.01 -1.95 7.73
CA GLY A 154 27.42 -3.31 7.36
C GLY A 154 26.26 -4.18 6.88
N ILE A 155 26.54 -5.22 6.11
CA ILE A 155 25.50 -6.02 5.43
C ILE A 155 24.86 -7.13 6.30
N ILE A 156 25.48 -7.52 7.41
CA ILE A 156 24.97 -8.54 8.35
C ILE A 156 24.88 -7.94 9.75
N GLN A 157 23.67 -7.56 10.19
CA GLN A 157 23.44 -6.83 11.45
C GLN A 157 22.26 -7.39 12.28
N PRO A 158 22.25 -8.69 12.64
CA PRO A 158 21.15 -9.32 13.37
C PRO A 158 20.87 -8.73 14.77
N TRP A 159 21.80 -7.97 15.35
CA TRP A 159 21.66 -7.36 16.67
C TRP A 159 20.87 -6.05 16.67
N LEU A 160 20.70 -5.40 15.50
CA LEU A 160 19.90 -4.18 15.40
C LEU A 160 18.41 -4.47 15.62
N ARG A 161 17.67 -3.44 16.04
CA ARG A 161 16.26 -3.54 16.41
C ARG A 161 15.53 -2.32 15.87
N SER A 162 14.51 -2.54 15.05
CA SER A 162 13.59 -1.47 14.61
C SER A 162 12.97 -0.70 15.79
N LEU A 163 12.74 -1.38 16.92
CA LEU A 163 12.26 -0.76 18.16
C LEU A 163 13.13 0.42 18.64
N ASP A 164 14.45 0.37 18.42
CA ASP A 164 15.37 1.39 18.94
C ASP A 164 15.28 2.72 18.17
N GLY A 165 14.71 2.71 16.97
CA GLY A 165 14.42 3.90 16.16
C GLY A 165 12.92 4.23 16.04
N LEU A 166 12.05 3.52 16.77
CA LEU A 166 10.60 3.64 16.59
C LEU A 166 10.08 4.95 17.19
N ASN A 167 9.73 5.92 16.34
CA ASN A 167 9.18 7.21 16.76
C ASN A 167 7.69 7.10 17.11
N THR A 168 7.30 7.46 18.34
CA THR A 168 5.90 7.44 18.81
C THR A 168 5.10 8.68 18.42
N HIS A 169 5.74 9.67 17.80
CA HIS A 169 5.12 10.92 17.35
C HIS A 169 4.81 10.95 15.86
N ASP A 170 5.01 9.84 15.14
CA ASP A 170 4.63 9.71 13.73
C ASP A 170 3.11 9.94 13.55
N ILE A 171 2.75 10.92 12.73
CA ILE A 171 1.35 11.26 12.46
C ILE A 171 0.64 10.16 11.66
N SER A 172 1.39 9.28 11.01
CA SER A 172 0.89 8.16 10.22
C SER A 172 0.13 7.13 11.06
N TYR A 173 0.34 7.08 12.39
CA TYR A 173 -0.42 6.17 13.26
C TYR A 173 -1.92 6.46 13.20
N GLU A 174 -2.34 7.73 13.33
CA GLU A 174 -3.76 8.10 13.32
C GLU A 174 -4.37 7.85 11.94
N LEU A 175 -3.62 8.16 10.87
CA LEU A 175 -4.04 7.89 9.50
C LEU A 175 -4.23 6.37 9.27
N SER A 176 -3.26 5.55 9.67
CA SER A 176 -3.32 4.08 9.55
C SER A 176 -4.51 3.49 10.31
N VAL A 177 -4.72 3.94 11.55
CA VAL A 177 -5.86 3.52 12.38
C VAL A 177 -7.18 3.91 11.74
N SER A 178 -7.27 5.08 11.10
CA SER A 178 -8.48 5.48 10.37
C SER A 178 -8.81 4.60 9.15
N GLY A 179 -7.82 3.86 8.64
CA GLY A 179 -7.99 2.83 7.60
C GLY A 179 -8.34 1.45 8.12
N GLY A 180 -8.43 1.26 9.44
CA GLY A 180 -8.73 -0.02 10.09
C GLY A 180 -7.49 -0.82 10.51
N ILE A 181 -6.28 -0.30 10.31
CA ILE A 181 -5.05 -0.95 10.78
C ILE A 181 -4.97 -0.84 12.29
N THR A 182 -4.74 -1.99 12.92
CA THR A 182 -4.61 -2.08 14.37
C THR A 182 -3.23 -2.54 14.79
N THR A 183 -2.53 -3.26 13.91
CA THR A 183 -1.25 -3.91 14.18
C THR A 183 -0.35 -3.82 12.96
N ALA A 184 0.94 -3.56 13.19
CA ALA A 184 1.96 -3.60 12.15
C ALA A 184 3.17 -4.41 12.65
N LEU A 185 3.77 -5.21 11.79
CA LEU A 185 5.17 -5.61 11.95
C LEU A 185 6.03 -4.45 11.44
N VAL A 186 6.76 -3.82 12.35
CA VAL A 186 7.78 -2.84 11.99
C VAL A 186 9.13 -3.55 11.93
N LEU A 187 9.82 -3.45 10.80
CA LEU A 187 11.07 -4.14 10.55
C LEU A 187 12.09 -3.21 9.88
N PRO A 188 13.39 -3.54 9.94
CA PRO A 188 14.40 -2.87 9.13
C PRO A 188 14.07 -2.91 7.64
N GLY A 189 14.66 -2.02 6.85
CA GLY A 189 14.53 -2.04 5.40
C GLY A 189 15.37 -3.13 4.73
N SER A 190 15.51 -3.00 3.42
CA SER A 190 16.18 -3.97 2.56
C SER A 190 17.62 -3.58 2.20
N GLY A 191 18.20 -2.64 2.94
CA GLY A 191 19.56 -2.16 2.70
C GLY A 191 20.63 -3.23 2.95
N ASN A 192 20.39 -4.10 3.91
CA ASN A 192 21.31 -5.10 4.42
C ASN A 192 20.80 -6.52 4.12
N ALA A 193 21.70 -7.49 3.93
CA ALA A 193 21.32 -8.89 3.75
C ALA A 193 20.67 -9.49 5.01
N ILE A 194 21.11 -9.05 6.20
CA ILE A 194 20.38 -9.21 7.46
C ILE A 194 20.28 -7.82 8.10
N GLY A 195 19.11 -7.18 7.99
CA GLY A 195 18.87 -5.82 8.51
C GLY A 195 18.67 -5.76 10.03
N GLY A 196 18.22 -6.87 10.63
CA GLY A 196 18.05 -6.97 12.07
C GLY A 196 16.64 -7.39 12.48
N GLN A 197 16.30 -7.11 13.73
CA GLN A 197 15.07 -7.59 14.36
C GLN A 197 13.88 -6.65 14.09
N GLY A 198 12.75 -7.27 13.72
CA GLY A 198 11.44 -6.63 13.62
C GLY A 198 10.62 -6.77 14.90
N PHE A 199 9.69 -5.84 15.12
CA PHE A 199 8.80 -5.81 16.28
C PHE A 199 7.35 -5.56 15.86
N THR A 200 6.45 -6.41 16.32
CA THR A 200 5.01 -6.22 16.10
C THR A 200 4.43 -5.26 17.14
N ILE A 201 3.79 -4.19 16.67
CA ILE A 201 3.23 -3.12 17.51
C ILE A 201 1.72 -2.98 17.34
N LYS A 202 1.03 -2.49 18.37
CA LYS A 202 -0.32 -1.94 18.29
C LYS A 202 -0.24 -0.45 17.98
N LEU A 203 -1.05 0.02 17.03
CA LEU A 203 -1.01 1.43 16.58
C LEU A 203 -1.74 2.40 17.54
N ARG A 204 -2.37 1.89 18.59
CA ARG A 204 -2.97 2.72 19.63
C ARG A 204 -1.88 3.51 20.37
N LYS A 205 -2.09 4.81 20.52
CA LYS A 205 -1.21 5.69 21.29
C LYS A 205 -1.00 5.15 22.73
N PRO A 206 0.25 4.88 23.15
CA PRO A 206 0.52 4.36 24.48
C PRO A 206 0.39 5.47 25.55
N ALA A 207 -0.03 5.12 26.76
CA ALA A 207 -0.29 6.08 27.83
C ALA A 207 1.00 6.73 28.37
N ASP A 208 2.08 5.94 28.46
CA ASP A 208 3.42 6.34 28.88
C ASP A 208 4.28 6.89 27.72
N ARG A 209 3.73 6.94 26.49
CA ARG A 209 4.38 7.48 25.29
C ARG A 209 5.66 6.76 24.86
N SER A 210 5.89 5.54 25.36
CA SER A 210 7.10 4.77 25.05
C SER A 210 6.90 3.81 23.85
N PRO A 211 7.93 3.59 23.02
CA PRO A 211 7.92 2.54 21.99
C PRO A 211 7.62 1.15 22.56
N THR A 212 8.23 0.84 23.72
CA THR A 212 8.06 -0.45 24.40
C THR A 212 6.60 -0.77 24.72
N SER A 213 5.80 0.24 25.11
CA SER A 213 4.38 0.06 25.41
C SER A 213 3.49 -0.17 24.19
N MET A 214 4.01 0.04 22.98
CA MET A 214 3.33 -0.31 21.73
C MET A 214 3.50 -1.79 21.37
N LEU A 215 4.52 -2.47 21.91
CA LEU A 215 4.81 -3.88 21.60
C LEU A 215 3.63 -4.79 21.90
N LEU A 216 3.17 -5.54 20.89
CA LEU A 216 2.09 -6.50 21.07
C LEU A 216 2.53 -7.60 22.04
N GLU A 217 3.64 -8.26 21.76
CA GLU A 217 4.20 -9.36 22.55
C GLU A 217 5.69 -9.09 22.83
N PRO A 218 6.03 -8.25 23.82
CA PRO A 218 7.41 -7.81 24.05
C PRO A 218 8.32 -9.00 24.39
N PRO A 219 9.54 -9.10 23.84
CA PRO A 219 10.54 -10.04 24.34
C PRO A 219 10.79 -9.82 25.84
N TYR A 220 11.03 -10.91 26.58
CA TYR A 220 11.12 -10.87 28.04
C TYR A 220 12.12 -9.80 28.54
N GLN A 221 13.29 -9.73 27.90
CA GLN A 221 14.41 -8.86 28.28
C GLN A 221 14.16 -7.36 28.08
N ILE A 222 13.11 -6.96 27.37
CA ILE A 222 12.85 -5.54 27.02
C ILE A 222 12.04 -4.81 28.09
N ASN A 223 11.15 -5.51 28.81
CA ASN A 223 10.23 -4.91 29.78
C ASN A 223 10.49 -5.36 31.23
N ASN A 224 11.75 -5.67 31.57
CA ASN A 224 12.17 -6.20 32.88
C ASN A 224 11.49 -7.51 33.29
N SER A 225 10.89 -8.25 32.34
CA SER A 225 10.37 -9.59 32.61
C SER A 225 11.46 -10.64 32.38
N TRP A 226 11.36 -11.75 33.09
CA TRP A 226 12.32 -12.85 32.96
C TRP A 226 11.62 -14.03 32.30
N PRO A 227 12.27 -14.72 31.34
CA PRO A 227 11.68 -15.91 30.75
C PRO A 227 11.52 -16.97 31.84
N ASP A 228 10.31 -17.48 32.01
CA ASP A 228 10.13 -18.74 32.72
C ASP A 228 10.66 -19.85 31.80
N PRO A 229 11.76 -20.51 32.16
CA PRO A 229 12.42 -21.48 31.29
C PRO A 229 11.53 -22.70 31.00
N SER A 230 10.45 -22.91 31.76
CA SER A 230 9.46 -23.97 31.55
C SER A 230 8.36 -23.61 30.55
N LEU A 231 8.23 -22.33 30.17
CA LEU A 231 7.21 -21.87 29.22
C LEU A 231 7.78 -21.79 27.79
N PRO A 232 6.92 -22.01 26.77
CA PRO A 232 7.27 -21.74 25.38
C PRO A 232 7.85 -20.32 25.19
N PRO A 233 8.94 -20.15 24.43
CA PRO A 233 9.41 -18.82 24.05
C PRO A 233 8.40 -18.14 23.12
N ARG A 234 8.46 -16.81 23.10
CA ARG A 234 7.66 -15.96 22.21
C ARG A 234 8.28 -15.92 20.82
N TRP A 235 7.48 -15.66 19.78
CA TRP A 235 8.01 -15.44 18.45
C TRP A 235 8.83 -14.16 18.38
N ARG A 236 10.01 -14.24 17.75
CA ARG A 236 10.79 -13.08 17.30
C ARG A 236 10.59 -12.89 15.80
N GLN A 237 10.88 -11.70 15.29
CA GLN A 237 10.78 -11.37 13.87
C GLN A 237 12.15 -10.84 13.42
N MET A 238 12.58 -11.18 12.21
CA MET A 238 13.86 -10.73 11.67
C MET A 238 13.74 -10.51 10.17
N GLU A 239 14.33 -9.40 9.69
CA GLU A 239 14.39 -9.09 8.27
C GLU A 239 15.73 -9.54 7.68
N HIS A 240 15.61 -10.32 6.62
CA HIS A 240 16.68 -10.65 5.68
C HIS A 240 16.34 -10.04 4.32
N ALA A 241 17.35 -9.78 3.49
CA ALA A 241 17.16 -9.38 2.11
C ALA A 241 18.02 -10.22 1.17
N CYS A 242 17.51 -10.43 -0.04
CA CYS A 242 18.24 -11.03 -1.15
C CYS A 242 18.21 -10.12 -2.38
N GLY A 243 18.93 -10.51 -3.44
CA GLY A 243 19.20 -9.61 -4.56
C GLY A 243 20.41 -8.73 -4.30
N ASN A 244 20.35 -7.48 -4.77
CA ASN A 244 21.47 -6.55 -4.68
C ASN A 244 21.32 -5.67 -3.41
N SER A 245 22.08 -5.97 -2.35
CA SER A 245 22.18 -5.11 -1.15
C SER A 245 23.05 -3.87 -1.41
N TYR A 246 23.09 -2.91 -0.47
CA TYR A 246 23.80 -1.61 -0.62
C TYR A 246 25.25 -1.68 -1.15
N SER A 247 25.93 -2.81 -1.02
CA SER A 247 27.21 -3.05 -1.68
C SER A 247 27.39 -4.52 -2.07
N GLY A 248 27.95 -4.74 -3.25
CA GLY A 248 28.32 -6.06 -3.75
C GLY A 248 27.43 -6.56 -4.88
N THR A 249 27.55 -7.86 -5.13
CA THR A 249 26.79 -8.64 -6.09
C THR A 249 25.91 -9.64 -5.35
N ARG A 250 24.96 -10.29 -6.06
CA ARG A 250 24.21 -11.43 -5.51
C ARG A 250 25.10 -12.52 -4.90
N MET A 251 26.30 -12.73 -5.44
CA MET A 251 27.25 -13.70 -4.90
C MET A 251 27.78 -13.25 -3.54
N ASP A 252 28.09 -11.96 -3.39
CA ASP A 252 28.57 -11.37 -2.13
C ASP A 252 27.48 -11.44 -1.06
N THR A 253 26.23 -11.11 -1.41
CA THR A 253 25.08 -11.24 -0.50
C THR A 253 24.90 -12.67 0.01
N ILE A 254 24.93 -13.67 -0.89
CA ILE A 254 24.80 -15.08 -0.51
C ILE A 254 26.01 -15.55 0.32
N SER A 255 27.24 -15.11 -0.01
CA SER A 255 28.43 -15.46 0.78
C SER A 255 28.36 -14.88 2.18
N ALA A 256 27.98 -13.60 2.31
CA ALA A 256 27.85 -12.92 3.59
C ALA A 256 26.80 -13.58 4.50
N LEU A 257 25.66 -14.00 3.93
CA LEU A 257 24.65 -14.77 4.66
C LEU A 257 25.18 -16.13 5.15
N ARG A 258 26.01 -16.80 4.34
CA ARG A 258 26.62 -18.10 4.68
C ARG A 258 27.69 -17.97 5.77
N GLU A 259 28.45 -16.88 5.78
CA GLU A 259 29.59 -16.64 6.68
C GLU A 259 29.18 -16.20 8.10
N ALA A 260 27.89 -15.94 8.35
CA ALA A 260 27.41 -15.54 9.66
C ALA A 260 27.66 -16.62 10.73
N SER A 261 28.38 -16.27 11.81
CA SER A 261 28.94 -17.20 12.82
C SER A 261 27.94 -17.94 13.72
N ALA A 262 26.63 -17.85 13.46
CA ALA A 262 25.60 -18.39 14.34
C ALA A 262 25.58 -19.92 14.42
N ASP A 263 25.93 -20.62 13.34
CA ASP A 263 25.93 -22.09 13.33
C ASP A 263 26.99 -22.67 14.29
N GLN A 264 28.20 -22.09 14.30
CA GLN A 264 29.27 -22.48 15.21
C GLN A 264 28.86 -22.32 16.68
N ILE A 265 28.20 -21.20 17.00
CA ILE A 265 27.69 -20.93 18.34
C ILE A 265 26.60 -21.94 18.71
N LYS A 266 25.63 -22.18 17.82
CA LYS A 266 24.56 -23.17 18.06
C LYS A 266 25.13 -24.57 18.32
N GLN A 267 26.10 -25.01 17.52
CA GLN A 267 26.75 -26.31 17.72
C GLN A 267 27.48 -26.40 19.06
N ALA A 268 28.21 -25.33 19.45
CA ALA A 268 28.85 -25.26 20.76
C ALA A 268 27.82 -25.36 21.90
N GLN A 269 26.66 -24.68 21.77
CA GLN A 269 25.56 -24.77 22.73
C GLN A 269 24.99 -26.20 22.81
N ASP A 270 24.81 -26.88 21.68
CA ASP A 270 24.29 -28.23 21.64
C ASP A 270 25.27 -29.23 22.31
N VAL A 271 26.58 -29.08 22.09
CA VAL A 271 27.63 -29.85 22.79
C VAL A 271 27.63 -29.57 24.29
N TYR A 272 27.53 -28.30 24.68
CA TYR A 272 27.39 -27.90 26.09
C TYR A 272 26.18 -28.58 26.74
N CYS A 273 25.02 -28.53 26.09
CA CYS A 273 23.78 -29.09 26.60
C CYS A 273 23.78 -30.61 26.71
N SER A 274 24.45 -31.29 25.77
CA SER A 274 24.70 -32.73 25.87
C SER A 274 25.55 -33.09 27.09
N LYS A 275 26.61 -32.32 27.39
CA LYS A 275 27.43 -32.52 28.61
C LYS A 275 26.64 -32.24 29.89
N ALA A 276 25.87 -31.15 29.92
CA ALA A 276 25.06 -30.77 31.09
C ALA A 276 24.06 -31.89 31.45
N SER A 277 23.34 -32.39 30.45
CA SER A 277 22.30 -33.41 30.61
C SER A 277 22.85 -34.81 30.91
N SER A 278 24.05 -35.13 30.44
CA SER A 278 24.72 -36.43 30.67
C SER A 278 25.54 -36.51 31.96
N GLY A 279 25.48 -35.50 32.83
CA GLY A 279 26.19 -35.51 34.12
C GLY A 279 27.68 -35.19 34.05
N LYS A 280 28.20 -34.74 32.89
CA LYS A 280 29.62 -34.40 32.68
C LYS A 280 29.94 -32.97 33.14
N TRP A 281 29.62 -32.65 34.39
CA TRP A 281 29.66 -31.28 34.93
C TRP A 281 31.08 -30.71 35.09
N ASN A 282 32.07 -31.56 35.35
CA ASN A 282 33.46 -31.12 35.58
C ASN A 282 34.12 -30.51 34.32
N SER A 283 33.55 -30.70 33.13
CA SER A 283 34.07 -30.23 31.84
C SER A 283 33.08 -29.32 31.09
N LEU A 284 32.12 -28.74 31.82
CA LEU A 284 31.02 -27.98 31.24
C LEU A 284 31.43 -26.57 30.80
N GLY A 285 32.29 -25.89 31.56
CA GLY A 285 32.75 -24.53 31.24
C GLY A 285 31.63 -23.47 31.28
N GLU A 286 31.88 -22.32 30.67
CA GLU A 286 30.86 -21.29 30.43
C GLU A 286 29.93 -21.69 29.29
N PHE A 287 28.67 -21.23 29.34
CA PHE A 287 27.73 -21.47 28.25
C PHE A 287 28.16 -20.65 27.03
N PRO A 288 28.34 -21.27 25.86
CA PRO A 288 28.81 -20.57 24.67
C PRO A 288 27.69 -19.68 24.11
N ASP A 289 27.80 -18.38 24.38
CA ASP A 289 26.83 -17.36 23.97
C ASP A 289 27.56 -16.15 23.39
N ASP A 290 26.88 -15.45 22.48
CA ASP A 290 27.34 -14.17 21.95
C ASP A 290 26.12 -13.31 21.65
N LEU A 291 25.98 -12.18 22.35
CA LEU A 291 24.85 -11.26 22.19
C LEU A 291 24.72 -10.75 20.76
N GLN A 292 25.82 -10.63 20.02
CA GLN A 292 25.82 -10.17 18.64
C GLN A 292 25.08 -11.16 17.71
N TRP A 293 25.20 -12.46 17.98
CA TRP A 293 24.69 -13.53 17.11
C TRP A 293 23.50 -14.29 17.68
N GLU A 294 23.10 -14.00 18.93
CA GLU A 294 22.05 -14.69 19.68
C GLU A 294 20.73 -14.80 18.88
N ALA A 295 20.30 -13.71 18.24
CA ALA A 295 19.08 -13.69 17.45
C ALA A 295 19.14 -14.64 16.23
N LEU A 296 20.32 -14.75 15.61
CA LEU A 296 20.53 -15.63 14.46
C LEU A 296 20.69 -17.09 14.88
N VAL A 297 21.20 -17.36 16.08
CA VAL A 297 21.14 -18.71 16.68
C VAL A 297 19.68 -19.14 16.85
N ASP A 298 18.80 -18.23 17.30
CA ASP A 298 17.37 -18.49 17.42
C ASP A 298 16.70 -18.74 16.05
N VAL A 299 17.16 -18.11 14.96
CA VAL A 299 16.74 -18.43 13.58
C VAL A 299 17.03 -19.89 13.26
N LEU A 300 18.26 -20.35 13.51
CA LEU A 300 18.67 -21.75 13.29
C LEU A 300 17.95 -22.76 14.20
N ARG A 301 17.38 -22.29 15.32
CA ARG A 301 16.51 -23.09 16.20
C ARG A 301 15.03 -23.05 15.80
N GLY A 302 14.67 -22.31 14.76
CA GLY A 302 13.29 -22.17 14.27
C GLY A 302 12.39 -21.33 15.18
N ARG A 303 12.96 -20.41 15.96
CA ARG A 303 12.26 -19.57 16.95
C ARG A 303 11.97 -18.15 16.46
N VAL A 304 12.45 -17.83 15.27
CA VAL A 304 12.29 -16.52 14.62
C VAL A 304 11.46 -16.71 13.36
N LYS A 305 10.54 -15.78 13.11
CA LYS A 305 9.90 -15.60 11.82
C LYS A 305 10.83 -14.76 10.94
N VAL A 306 11.50 -15.42 10.00
CA VAL A 306 12.37 -14.76 9.03
C VAL A 306 11.52 -14.22 7.89
N HIS A 307 11.56 -12.91 7.72
CA HIS A 307 10.95 -12.17 6.63
C HIS A 307 12.06 -11.87 5.63
N VAL A 308 11.79 -12.14 4.35
CA VAL A 308 12.82 -12.04 3.31
C VAL A 308 12.35 -11.10 2.21
N HIS A 309 12.95 -9.92 2.12
CA HIS A 309 12.85 -9.06 0.95
C HIS A 309 13.53 -9.71 -0.27
N GLY A 310 12.81 -9.85 -1.38
CA GLY A 310 13.37 -10.30 -2.66
C GLY A 310 12.33 -10.32 -3.77
N TYR A 311 12.76 -10.13 -5.03
CA TYR A 311 11.83 -9.96 -6.15
C TYR A 311 11.87 -11.12 -7.15
N GLU A 312 13.07 -11.47 -7.64
CA GLU A 312 13.24 -12.40 -8.77
C GLU A 312 13.42 -13.85 -8.32
N ALA A 313 13.06 -14.80 -9.18
CA ALA A 313 13.19 -16.23 -8.95
C ALA A 313 14.61 -16.66 -8.52
N ILE A 314 15.64 -16.01 -9.08
CA ILE A 314 17.04 -16.27 -8.71
C ILE A 314 17.35 -15.89 -7.25
N ASP A 315 16.72 -14.83 -6.76
CA ASP A 315 16.91 -14.32 -5.41
C ASP A 315 16.13 -15.19 -4.40
N LEU A 316 14.93 -15.62 -4.77
CA LEU A 316 14.13 -16.59 -4.02
C LEU A 316 14.87 -17.94 -3.91
N ASP A 317 15.41 -18.48 -5.01
CA ASP A 317 16.19 -19.73 -5.01
C ASP A 317 17.41 -19.63 -4.10
N GLY A 318 18.17 -18.53 -4.20
CA GLY A 318 19.36 -18.33 -3.37
C GLY A 318 19.06 -18.46 -1.88
N LEU A 319 17.95 -17.87 -1.42
CA LEU A 319 17.54 -17.91 -0.02
C LEU A 319 16.90 -19.24 0.38
N ILE A 320 16.21 -19.90 -0.54
CA ILE A 320 15.70 -21.27 -0.34
C ILE A 320 16.86 -22.26 -0.19
N ARG A 321 17.93 -22.12 -0.97
CA ARG A 321 19.15 -22.94 -0.82
C ARG A 321 19.80 -22.73 0.53
N LEU A 322 19.93 -21.48 1.01
CA LEU A 322 20.45 -21.20 2.35
C LEU A 322 19.53 -21.74 3.46
N SER A 323 18.21 -21.58 3.31
CA SER A 323 17.21 -22.15 4.22
C SER A 323 17.36 -23.67 4.34
N ASN A 324 17.62 -24.38 3.24
CA ASN A 324 17.88 -25.82 3.24
C ASN A 324 19.26 -26.20 3.78
N GLU A 325 20.30 -25.42 3.46
CA GLU A 325 21.69 -25.61 3.91
C GLU A 325 21.77 -25.53 5.45
N PHE A 326 21.19 -24.48 6.02
CA PHE A 326 21.24 -24.18 7.46
C PHE A 326 20.00 -24.63 8.23
N ARG A 327 18.99 -25.18 7.55
CA ARG A 327 17.76 -25.74 8.14
C ARG A 327 16.96 -24.76 8.99
N PHE A 328 16.70 -23.56 8.46
CA PHE A 328 15.81 -22.57 9.08
C PHE A 328 14.58 -22.29 8.20
N PRO A 329 13.39 -22.11 8.80
CA PRO A 329 12.18 -21.79 8.04
C PRO A 329 12.12 -20.31 7.63
N ILE A 330 11.52 -20.04 6.47
CA ILE A 330 11.16 -18.69 6.03
C ILE A 330 9.68 -18.46 6.34
N ALA A 331 9.36 -17.36 7.01
CA ALA A 331 7.97 -17.01 7.34
C ALA A 331 7.26 -16.44 6.11
N ALA A 332 7.87 -15.47 5.44
CA ALA A 332 7.37 -14.91 4.20
C ALA A 332 8.49 -14.36 3.30
N PHE A 333 8.29 -14.47 1.98
CA PHE A 333 8.97 -13.63 1.00
C PHE A 333 8.14 -12.37 0.77
N HIS A 334 8.79 -11.21 0.79
CA HIS A 334 8.18 -9.90 0.60
C HIS A 334 8.53 -9.35 -0.78
N HIS A 335 7.61 -8.58 -1.35
CA HIS A 335 7.64 -8.06 -2.72
C HIS A 335 7.49 -9.18 -3.76
N ALA A 336 8.42 -10.12 -3.78
CA ALA A 336 8.33 -11.45 -4.40
C ALA A 336 7.72 -11.44 -5.81
N SER A 337 8.12 -10.47 -6.64
CA SER A 337 7.54 -10.18 -7.95
C SER A 337 7.43 -11.37 -8.87
N GLU A 338 8.37 -12.32 -8.83
CA GLU A 338 8.38 -13.53 -9.67
C GLU A 338 7.95 -14.81 -8.94
N ALA A 339 7.47 -14.71 -7.69
CA ALA A 339 7.03 -15.88 -6.92
C ALA A 339 5.95 -16.69 -7.64
N TYR A 340 5.05 -16.01 -8.36
CA TYR A 340 3.96 -16.66 -9.12
C TYR A 340 4.46 -17.49 -10.30
N LEU A 341 5.69 -17.25 -10.79
CA LEU A 341 6.33 -18.04 -11.84
C LEU A 341 7.02 -19.30 -11.27
N THR A 342 7.23 -19.34 -9.95
CA THR A 342 8.05 -20.38 -9.30
C THR A 342 7.38 -21.08 -8.12
N PRO A 343 6.09 -21.46 -8.19
CA PRO A 343 5.39 -22.08 -7.05
C PRO A 343 6.04 -23.38 -6.57
N ASN A 344 6.61 -24.18 -7.48
CA ASN A 344 7.31 -25.42 -7.12
C ASN A 344 8.61 -25.17 -6.37
N LEU A 345 9.34 -24.11 -6.72
CA LEU A 345 10.56 -23.71 -6.02
C LEU A 345 10.23 -23.33 -4.57
N LEU A 346 9.19 -22.51 -4.37
CA LEU A 346 8.75 -22.06 -3.05
C LEU A 346 8.42 -23.22 -2.10
N ARG A 347 7.87 -24.33 -2.62
CA ARG A 347 7.58 -25.53 -1.82
C ARG A 347 8.82 -26.27 -1.33
N ASN A 348 9.97 -26.07 -1.97
CA ASN A 348 11.23 -26.69 -1.57
C ASN A 348 11.89 -25.98 -0.38
N THR A 349 11.28 -24.92 0.15
CA THR A 349 11.77 -24.21 1.34
C THR A 349 11.78 -25.13 2.56
N PHE A 350 12.85 -25.08 3.37
CA PHE A 350 12.93 -25.87 4.59
C PHE A 350 11.80 -25.49 5.56
N GLY A 351 11.13 -26.50 6.13
CA GLY A 351 10.01 -26.27 7.04
C GLY A 351 8.65 -26.02 6.35
N GLY A 352 8.61 -25.97 5.01
CA GLY A 352 7.39 -25.81 4.22
C GLY A 352 7.33 -24.49 3.43
N PRO A 353 6.32 -24.32 2.58
CA PRO A 353 6.21 -23.13 1.73
C PRO A 353 6.01 -21.86 2.57
N PRO A 354 6.76 -20.78 2.30
CA PRO A 354 6.60 -19.50 2.97
C PRO A 354 5.30 -18.81 2.53
N GLY A 355 4.84 -17.84 3.32
CA GLY A 355 3.84 -16.87 2.84
C GLY A 355 4.45 -15.93 1.79
N ILE A 356 3.61 -15.34 0.95
CA ILE A 356 4.03 -14.42 -0.10
C ILE A 356 3.35 -13.07 0.12
N ALA A 357 4.15 -12.08 0.54
CA ALA A 357 3.71 -10.73 0.86
C ALA A 357 3.90 -9.81 -0.35
N LEU A 358 2.80 -9.49 -1.02
CA LEU A 358 2.80 -8.76 -2.29
C LEU A 358 2.15 -7.38 -2.14
N PHE A 359 2.51 -6.50 -3.08
CA PHE A 359 1.59 -5.44 -3.48
C PHE A 359 0.57 -6.00 -4.47
N ALA A 360 -0.63 -5.45 -4.48
CA ALA A 360 -1.65 -5.81 -5.46
C ALA A 360 -1.33 -5.21 -6.83
N THR A 361 -0.86 -3.96 -6.86
CA THR A 361 -0.56 -3.25 -8.12
C THR A 361 0.68 -2.37 -8.11
N ASN A 362 1.36 -2.17 -6.98
CA ASN A 362 2.64 -1.44 -6.99
C ASN A 362 3.74 -2.35 -7.56
N ALA A 363 4.24 -2.01 -8.75
CA ALA A 363 5.07 -2.89 -9.58
C ALA A 363 5.88 -2.09 -10.61
N ARG A 364 6.87 -2.76 -11.26
CA ARG A 364 7.63 -2.27 -12.44
C ARG A 364 8.49 -1.02 -12.26
N TYR A 365 8.48 -0.40 -11.09
CA TYR A 365 9.32 0.75 -10.75
C TYR A 365 10.82 0.41 -10.63
N LYS A 366 11.20 -0.88 -10.60
CA LYS A 366 12.60 -1.37 -10.56
C LYS A 366 12.79 -2.51 -11.56
N ARG A 367 14.03 -2.69 -12.03
CA ARG A 367 14.43 -3.80 -12.92
C ARG A 367 14.01 -5.17 -12.37
N GLU A 368 14.28 -5.43 -11.09
CA GLU A 368 13.92 -6.69 -10.43
C GLU A 368 12.40 -6.85 -10.17
N ALA A 369 11.65 -5.75 -10.17
CA ALA A 369 10.19 -5.75 -10.02
C ALA A 369 9.45 -5.75 -11.38
N TYR A 370 10.18 -5.80 -12.51
CA TYR A 370 9.63 -5.56 -13.85
C TYR A 370 8.66 -6.66 -14.34
N ARG A 371 8.85 -7.91 -13.87
CA ARG A 371 8.00 -9.07 -14.19
C ARG A 371 6.84 -9.29 -13.22
N SER A 372 6.57 -8.32 -12.34
CA SER A 372 5.39 -8.37 -11.46
C SER A 372 4.09 -8.48 -12.26
N SER A 373 3.08 -9.12 -11.68
CA SER A 373 1.75 -9.29 -12.27
C SER A 373 0.67 -9.06 -11.23
N GLU A 374 -0.41 -8.39 -11.62
CA GLU A 374 -1.55 -8.11 -10.72
C GLU A 374 -2.36 -9.38 -10.44
N PHE A 375 -2.17 -10.39 -11.29
CA PHE A 375 -2.75 -11.72 -11.17
C PHE A 375 -1.91 -12.63 -10.26
N ALA A 376 -0.72 -12.21 -9.80
CA ALA A 376 0.14 -13.01 -8.94
C ALA A 376 -0.58 -13.53 -7.68
N PRO A 377 -1.40 -12.74 -6.96
CA PRO A 377 -2.19 -13.24 -5.83
C PRO A 377 -3.10 -14.42 -6.19
N ARG A 378 -3.81 -14.33 -7.33
CA ARG A 378 -4.69 -15.39 -7.84
C ARG A 378 -3.89 -16.66 -8.15
N ILE A 379 -2.83 -16.53 -8.94
CA ILE A 379 -1.99 -17.65 -9.41
C ILE A 379 -1.37 -18.39 -8.21
N LEU A 380 -0.78 -17.65 -7.27
CA LEU A 380 -0.17 -18.24 -6.07
C LEU A 380 -1.18 -19.00 -5.21
N PHE A 381 -2.37 -18.44 -5.03
CA PHE A 381 -3.45 -19.12 -4.30
C PHE A 381 -3.93 -20.38 -5.04
N GLU A 382 -4.09 -20.36 -6.36
CA GLU A 382 -4.47 -21.53 -7.15
C GLU A 382 -3.41 -22.65 -7.02
N HIS A 383 -2.14 -22.26 -6.82
CA HIS A 383 -1.06 -23.14 -6.40
C HIS A 383 -1.01 -23.42 -4.89
N GLY A 384 -2.05 -23.14 -4.11
CA GLY A 384 -2.14 -23.46 -2.69
C GLY A 384 -1.08 -22.80 -1.81
N LEU A 385 -0.55 -21.64 -2.22
CA LEU A 385 0.36 -20.82 -1.42
C LEU A 385 -0.43 -19.75 -0.64
N LYS A 386 0.09 -19.36 0.52
CA LYS A 386 -0.52 -18.30 1.33
C LYS A 386 -0.10 -16.94 0.80
N VAL A 387 -1.07 -16.10 0.48
CA VAL A 387 -0.86 -14.73 0.00
C VAL A 387 -1.28 -13.73 1.08
N VAL A 388 -0.47 -12.69 1.27
CA VAL A 388 -0.71 -11.59 2.21
C VAL A 388 -0.45 -10.27 1.48
N MET A 389 -1.29 -9.26 1.71
CA MET A 389 -1.06 -7.90 1.17
C MET A 389 -0.33 -7.08 2.22
N LYS A 390 0.54 -6.17 1.79
CA LYS A 390 1.32 -5.29 2.69
C LYS A 390 1.41 -3.87 2.19
N SER A 391 1.64 -2.92 3.09
CA SER A 391 1.76 -1.51 2.70
C SER A 391 3.19 -1.09 2.37
N ASP A 392 4.18 -1.71 3.03
CA ASP A 392 5.57 -1.25 2.94
C ASP A 392 5.73 0.21 3.32
N HIS A 393 4.93 0.65 4.30
CA HIS A 393 4.81 2.06 4.65
C HIS A 393 6.19 2.68 4.86
N PRO A 394 6.52 3.82 4.23
CA PRO A 394 5.61 4.73 3.52
C PRO A 394 5.47 4.53 2.01
N VAL A 395 6.02 3.47 1.41
CA VAL A 395 5.90 3.22 -0.05
C VAL A 395 4.44 3.27 -0.49
N LEU A 396 3.55 2.57 0.22
CA LEU A 396 2.11 2.86 0.16
C LEU A 396 1.64 3.51 1.46
N ASN A 397 0.67 4.40 1.33
CA ASN A 397 -0.05 4.92 2.48
C ASN A 397 -0.84 3.77 3.13
N SER A 398 -0.38 3.34 4.31
CA SER A 398 -0.91 2.21 5.06
C SER A 398 -2.40 2.35 5.35
N ARG A 399 -2.94 3.57 5.49
CA ARG A 399 -4.39 3.83 5.59
C ARG A 399 -5.21 3.11 4.53
N TYR A 400 -4.62 2.83 3.36
CA TYR A 400 -5.26 2.16 2.25
C TYR A 400 -4.82 0.70 2.07
N LEU A 401 -4.30 0.01 3.10
CA LEU A 401 -3.95 -1.41 3.00
C LEU A 401 -5.15 -2.31 2.64
N LEU A 402 -6.37 -1.97 3.08
CA LEU A 402 -7.57 -2.68 2.63
C LEU A 402 -7.81 -2.52 1.12
N TYR A 403 -7.39 -1.40 0.53
CA TYR A 403 -7.49 -1.18 -0.90
C TYR A 403 -6.55 -2.11 -1.71
N GLU A 404 -5.40 -2.52 -1.15
CA GLU A 404 -4.59 -3.59 -1.76
C GLU A 404 -5.36 -4.92 -1.79
N ALA A 405 -6.06 -5.28 -0.71
CA ALA A 405 -6.94 -6.45 -0.72
C ALA A 405 -8.10 -6.32 -1.72
N GLN A 406 -8.70 -5.13 -1.85
CA GLN A 406 -9.75 -4.85 -2.84
C GLN A 406 -9.24 -5.01 -4.28
N GLN A 407 -8.03 -4.55 -4.57
CA GLN A 407 -7.40 -4.72 -5.88
C GLN A 407 -7.02 -6.18 -6.16
N ALA A 408 -6.46 -6.90 -5.18
CA ALA A 408 -6.20 -8.34 -5.33
C ALA A 408 -7.49 -9.12 -5.59
N TYR A 409 -8.60 -8.76 -4.92
CA TYR A 409 -9.94 -9.31 -5.20
C TYR A 409 -10.40 -8.99 -6.63
N PHE A 410 -10.24 -7.73 -7.07
CA PHE A 410 -10.56 -7.30 -8.43
C PHE A 410 -9.81 -8.11 -9.50
N TYR A 411 -8.55 -8.47 -9.26
CA TYR A 411 -7.74 -9.29 -10.16
C TYR A 411 -7.86 -10.82 -9.91
N GLY A 412 -8.85 -11.25 -9.11
CA GLY A 412 -9.30 -12.64 -9.06
C GLY A 412 -8.88 -13.45 -7.82
N LEU A 413 -8.29 -12.83 -6.79
CA LEU A 413 -8.16 -13.49 -5.49
C LEU A 413 -9.55 -13.71 -4.87
N PRO A 414 -9.88 -14.89 -4.30
CA PRO A 414 -11.19 -15.13 -3.71
C PRO A 414 -11.53 -14.18 -2.55
N GLU A 415 -12.81 -13.83 -2.40
CA GLU A 415 -13.34 -12.88 -1.38
C GLU A 415 -12.80 -13.14 0.03
N HIS A 416 -12.96 -14.38 0.51
CA HIS A 416 -12.54 -14.76 1.86
C HIS A 416 -11.02 -14.64 2.06
N LEU A 417 -10.23 -14.88 1.01
CA LEU A 417 -8.77 -14.79 1.05
C LEU A 417 -8.27 -13.35 0.92
N ALA A 418 -8.96 -12.50 0.16
CA ALA A 418 -8.65 -11.07 0.11
C ALA A 418 -8.84 -10.41 1.48
N LEU A 419 -9.87 -10.78 2.24
CA LEU A 419 -10.00 -10.31 3.63
C LEU A 419 -8.95 -10.94 4.55
N ALA A 420 -8.71 -12.25 4.41
CA ALA A 420 -7.71 -12.97 5.21
C ALA A 420 -6.27 -12.46 4.98
N SER A 421 -5.95 -12.00 3.76
CA SER A 421 -4.62 -11.51 3.36
C SER A 421 -4.20 -10.24 4.09
N VAL A 422 -5.12 -9.57 4.80
CA VAL A 422 -4.81 -8.41 5.65
C VAL A 422 -5.28 -8.62 7.11
N THR A 423 -5.69 -9.86 7.46
CA THR A 423 -6.18 -10.20 8.81
C THR A 423 -5.63 -11.55 9.29
N SER A 424 -6.34 -12.66 9.10
CA SER A 424 -6.00 -13.97 9.67
C SER A 424 -4.74 -14.58 9.07
N THR A 425 -4.58 -14.56 7.74
CA THR A 425 -3.37 -15.06 7.06
C THR A 425 -2.14 -14.25 7.48
N ALA A 426 -2.28 -12.92 7.57
CA ALA A 426 -1.23 -12.02 8.09
C ALA A 426 -0.81 -12.43 9.51
N ALA A 427 -1.78 -12.59 10.41
CA ALA A 427 -1.53 -12.99 11.80
C ALA A 427 -0.87 -14.36 11.93
N GLU A 428 -1.25 -15.33 11.10
CA GLU A 428 -0.64 -16.66 11.07
C GLU A 428 0.81 -16.64 10.61
N ILE A 429 1.13 -15.86 9.57
CA ILE A 429 2.51 -15.69 9.07
C ILE A 429 3.41 -15.16 10.18
N LEU A 430 2.93 -14.13 10.90
CA LEU A 430 3.63 -13.54 12.05
C LEU A 430 3.76 -14.49 13.26
N GLY A 431 3.03 -15.61 13.28
CA GLY A 431 2.95 -16.51 14.43
C GLY A 431 2.11 -15.95 15.59
N LEU A 432 1.27 -14.95 15.33
CA LEU A 432 0.51 -14.19 16.32
C LEU A 432 -1.02 -14.40 16.21
N GLY A 433 -1.45 -15.42 15.46
CA GLY A 433 -2.86 -15.79 15.31
C GLY A 433 -3.59 -16.07 16.62
N HIS A 434 -2.89 -16.37 17.73
CA HIS A 434 -3.50 -16.47 19.06
C HIS A 434 -4.03 -15.14 19.60
N ARG A 435 -3.56 -13.99 19.09
CA ARG A 435 -3.90 -12.63 19.57
C ARG A 435 -4.64 -11.76 18.57
N ILE A 436 -4.27 -11.82 17.29
CA ILE A 436 -4.69 -10.87 16.25
C ILE A 436 -5.19 -11.59 15.00
N GLY A 437 -5.75 -10.85 14.04
CA GLY A 437 -6.20 -11.37 12.74
C GLY A 437 -7.51 -12.18 12.76
N PHE A 438 -8.06 -12.43 13.94
CA PHE A 438 -9.34 -13.08 14.17
C PHE A 438 -10.19 -12.21 15.12
N VAL A 439 -11.49 -12.47 15.22
CA VAL A 439 -12.38 -11.78 16.17
C VAL A 439 -12.00 -12.21 17.60
N LYS A 440 -10.97 -11.53 18.16
CA LYS A 440 -10.38 -11.82 19.48
C LYS A 440 -10.22 -10.60 20.40
N SER A 441 -9.66 -9.47 19.94
CA SER A 441 -9.48 -8.25 20.77
C SER A 441 -9.62 -6.94 20.00
N ASP A 442 -9.29 -6.97 18.71
CA ASP A 442 -9.24 -5.79 17.85
C ASP A 442 -10.25 -5.95 16.72
N LEU A 443 -11.06 -4.92 16.48
CA LEU A 443 -12.19 -4.97 15.57
C LEU A 443 -12.29 -3.70 14.74
N VAL A 444 -12.82 -3.82 13.53
CA VAL A 444 -13.19 -2.69 12.69
C VAL A 444 -14.66 -2.80 12.35
N LEU A 445 -15.41 -1.74 12.59
CA LEU A 445 -16.81 -1.58 12.17
C LEU A 445 -16.82 -0.76 10.88
N TRP A 446 -17.48 -1.26 9.84
CA TRP A 446 -17.42 -0.70 8.48
C TRP A 446 -18.76 -0.13 8.02
N ASP A 447 -18.70 0.92 7.19
CA ASP A 447 -19.90 1.53 6.59
C ASP A 447 -20.49 0.70 5.43
N SER A 448 -19.68 -0.18 4.85
CA SER A 448 -19.96 -1.01 3.67
C SER A 448 -19.23 -2.35 3.78
N HIS A 449 -19.39 -3.22 2.78
CA HIS A 449 -18.59 -4.44 2.70
C HIS A 449 -17.11 -4.06 2.65
N PRO A 450 -16.20 -4.69 3.40
CA PRO A 450 -14.80 -4.24 3.43
C PRO A 450 -14.09 -4.38 2.07
N LEU A 451 -14.55 -5.26 1.18
CA LEU A 451 -14.05 -5.33 -0.21
C LEU A 451 -14.76 -4.38 -1.21
N ALA A 452 -15.70 -3.56 -0.76
CA ALA A 452 -16.28 -2.53 -1.63
C ALA A 452 -15.33 -1.32 -1.73
N LEU A 453 -15.17 -0.78 -2.94
CA LEU A 453 -14.36 0.42 -3.15
C LEU A 453 -14.82 1.54 -2.23
N GLY A 454 -13.86 2.21 -1.60
CA GLY A 454 -14.16 3.29 -0.67
C GLY A 454 -14.58 2.86 0.73
N ALA A 455 -14.65 1.56 1.07
CA ALA A 455 -15.07 1.10 2.39
C ALA A 455 -14.35 1.83 3.53
N THR A 456 -15.12 2.42 4.44
CA THR A 456 -14.63 3.35 5.46
C THR A 456 -14.93 2.81 6.86
N PRO A 457 -13.94 2.76 7.77
CA PRO A 457 -14.19 2.45 9.17
C PRO A 457 -15.09 3.49 9.83
N THR A 458 -16.20 3.06 10.43
CA THR A 458 -17.03 3.90 11.30
C THR A 458 -16.54 3.87 12.74
N GLN A 459 -15.79 2.84 13.13
CA GLN A 459 -15.07 2.76 14.40
C GLN A 459 -13.98 1.69 14.32
N VAL A 460 -12.88 1.90 15.05
CA VAL A 460 -11.79 0.94 15.21
C VAL A 460 -11.55 0.70 16.69
N PHE A 461 -11.45 -0.56 17.08
CA PHE A 461 -11.21 -0.99 18.45
C PHE A 461 -9.83 -1.65 18.55
N ILE A 462 -8.97 -1.14 19.43
CA ILE A 462 -7.65 -1.72 19.73
C ILE A 462 -7.58 -1.97 21.23
N ASP A 463 -7.26 -3.19 21.64
CA ASP A 463 -7.28 -3.61 23.05
C ASP A 463 -8.65 -3.32 23.74
N GLY A 464 -9.76 -3.39 22.98
CA GLY A 464 -11.11 -3.05 23.46
C GLY A 464 -11.44 -1.55 23.54
N ILE A 465 -10.54 -0.65 23.13
CA ILE A 465 -10.70 0.81 23.23
C ILE A 465 -11.05 1.40 21.86
N GLN A 466 -12.07 2.26 21.81
CA GLN A 466 -12.43 3.03 20.61
C GLN A 466 -11.31 4.02 20.23
N GLN A 467 -10.90 4.01 18.96
CA GLN A 467 -9.82 4.87 18.48
C GLN A 467 -10.34 6.12 17.74
N LEU A 468 -11.47 6.02 17.04
CA LEU A 468 -12.05 7.15 16.31
C LEU A 468 -12.96 7.95 17.23
N LYS A 469 -12.58 9.21 17.51
CA LYS A 469 -13.34 10.10 18.41
C LYS A 469 -14.61 10.64 17.75
N PHE A 470 -14.49 11.16 16.53
CA PHE A 470 -15.58 11.80 15.79
C PHE A 470 -15.59 11.32 14.32
N PRO A 471 -15.87 10.03 14.07
CA PRO A 471 -15.81 9.48 12.72
C PRO A 471 -16.93 10.05 11.83
N HIS A 472 -16.55 10.56 10.67
CA HIS A 472 -17.47 10.95 9.60
C HIS A 472 -17.77 9.74 8.72
N VAL A 473 -19.06 9.48 8.48
CA VAL A 473 -19.51 8.30 7.74
C VAL A 473 -20.49 8.72 6.65
N VAL A 474 -20.23 8.25 5.43
CA VAL A 474 -21.10 8.46 4.28
C VAL A 474 -22.11 7.33 4.19
N HIS A 475 -23.37 7.67 3.94
CA HIS A 475 -24.39 6.64 3.72
C HIS A 475 -24.29 6.07 2.30
N LYS A 476 -23.69 4.89 2.16
CA LYS A 476 -23.55 4.20 0.87
C LYS A 476 -24.80 3.37 0.51
N PRO A 477 -25.17 3.27 -0.78
CA PRO A 477 -26.28 2.44 -1.23
C PRO A 477 -26.16 0.97 -0.82
N ARG A 478 -27.30 0.25 -0.78
CA ARG A 478 -27.33 -1.19 -0.40
C ARG A 478 -26.41 -2.09 -1.23
N ALA A 479 -26.11 -1.72 -2.48
CA ALA A 479 -25.19 -2.46 -3.34
C ALA A 479 -23.78 -2.58 -2.72
N PHE A 480 -23.32 -1.57 -1.99
CA PHE A 480 -22.03 -1.57 -1.28
C PHE A 480 -21.99 -2.50 -0.07
N GLN A 481 -23.12 -3.09 0.33
CA GLN A 481 -23.16 -4.05 1.44
C GLN A 481 -22.79 -5.48 1.04
N ARG A 482 -22.40 -5.66 -0.23
CA ARG A 482 -21.91 -6.91 -0.85
C ARG A 482 -20.59 -6.60 -1.58
N PRO A 483 -19.70 -7.58 -1.77
CA PRO A 483 -18.52 -7.40 -2.59
C PRO A 483 -18.92 -7.12 -4.06
N PRO A 484 -18.12 -6.34 -4.82
CA PRO A 484 -18.36 -6.08 -6.23
C PRO A 484 -18.23 -7.37 -7.07
N LYS A 485 -18.87 -7.42 -8.23
CA LYS A 485 -18.70 -8.55 -9.16
C LYS A 485 -17.31 -8.44 -9.80
N VAL A 486 -16.48 -9.46 -9.63
CA VAL A 486 -15.14 -9.53 -10.22
C VAL A 486 -15.24 -9.79 -11.73
N PRO A 487 -14.56 -9.01 -12.58
CA PRO A 487 -14.47 -9.31 -14.01
C PRO A 487 -13.67 -10.59 -14.31
N ASP A 488 -13.88 -11.19 -15.47
CA ASP A 488 -13.07 -12.33 -15.89
C ASP A 488 -11.71 -11.88 -16.44
N PHE A 489 -10.65 -12.34 -15.79
CA PHE A 489 -9.26 -12.11 -16.18
C PHE A 489 -8.50 -13.41 -16.48
N SER A 490 -9.22 -14.49 -16.78
CA SER A 490 -8.59 -15.82 -16.93
C SER A 490 -7.62 -15.88 -18.11
N ARG A 491 -7.88 -15.15 -19.21
CA ARG A 491 -6.95 -15.03 -20.34
C ARG A 491 -5.70 -14.26 -19.93
N GLU A 492 -5.84 -13.06 -19.37
CA GLU A 492 -4.71 -12.21 -18.99
C GLU A 492 -3.84 -12.86 -17.89
N SER A 493 -4.47 -13.60 -16.96
CA SER A 493 -3.76 -14.38 -15.95
C SER A 493 -2.95 -15.53 -16.57
N ALA A 494 -3.47 -16.19 -17.62
CA ALA A 494 -2.74 -17.25 -18.31
C ALA A 494 -1.58 -16.69 -19.14
N GLU A 495 -1.81 -15.59 -19.87
CA GLU A 495 -0.78 -14.88 -20.64
C GLU A 495 0.36 -14.37 -19.74
N ALA A 496 0.03 -13.91 -18.52
CA ALA A 496 1.05 -13.52 -17.55
C ALA A 496 2.01 -14.67 -17.18
N ILE A 497 1.53 -15.92 -17.16
CA ILE A 497 2.39 -17.09 -16.93
C ILE A 497 3.13 -17.46 -18.22
N GLU A 498 2.41 -17.56 -19.35
CA GLU A 498 2.95 -17.95 -20.65
C GLU A 498 4.13 -17.07 -21.08
N HIS A 499 4.05 -15.78 -20.80
CA HIS A 499 5.08 -14.80 -21.15
C HIS A 499 5.99 -14.41 -19.98
N GLU A 500 6.01 -15.20 -18.91
CA GLU A 500 6.87 -14.99 -17.73
C GLU A 500 6.75 -13.56 -17.15
N GLY A 501 5.54 -13.00 -17.11
CA GLY A 501 5.26 -11.65 -16.62
C GLY A 501 5.42 -10.53 -17.62
N LEU A 502 5.78 -10.86 -18.87
CA LEU A 502 5.91 -9.92 -19.98
C LEU A 502 4.92 -10.19 -21.13
N PRO A 503 3.60 -10.35 -20.88
CA PRO A 503 2.64 -10.49 -21.97
C PRO A 503 2.69 -9.29 -22.92
N PRO A 504 2.38 -9.51 -24.21
CA PRO A 504 2.12 -8.42 -25.15
C PRO A 504 0.95 -7.57 -24.64
N LEU A 505 1.07 -6.26 -24.73
CA LEU A 505 0.08 -5.33 -24.15
C LEU A 505 -0.56 -4.43 -25.20
N GLU A 506 -0.01 -4.41 -26.41
CA GLU A 506 -0.51 -3.66 -27.54
C GLU A 506 -1.97 -4.04 -27.82
N PRO A 507 -2.83 -3.05 -28.12
CA PRO A 507 -4.21 -3.34 -28.52
C PRO A 507 -4.27 -4.08 -29.84
N GLU A 508 -5.31 -4.90 -30.01
CA GLU A 508 -5.69 -5.42 -31.31
C GLU A 508 -6.58 -4.39 -32.03
N ARG A 509 -6.30 -4.15 -33.31
CA ARG A 509 -7.11 -3.23 -34.13
C ARG A 509 -8.27 -3.99 -34.77
N VAL A 510 -9.49 -3.46 -34.65
CA VAL A 510 -10.63 -4.03 -35.37
C VAL A 510 -10.50 -3.73 -36.86
N ALA A 511 -10.48 -4.79 -37.69
CA ALA A 511 -10.28 -4.67 -39.13
C ALA A 511 -11.49 -4.09 -39.91
N SER A 512 -12.64 -3.88 -39.25
CA SER A 512 -13.86 -3.37 -39.88
C SER A 512 -14.02 -1.88 -39.65
N ASP A 513 -14.50 -1.18 -40.68
CA ASP A 513 -14.80 0.25 -40.63
C ASP A 513 -15.90 0.61 -39.63
N VAL A 514 -16.72 -0.36 -39.19
CA VAL A 514 -17.82 -0.16 -38.25
C VAL A 514 -17.79 -1.22 -37.14
N VAL A 515 -17.98 -0.76 -35.91
CA VAL A 515 -18.10 -1.57 -34.69
C VAL A 515 -19.42 -1.25 -34.00
N ILE A 516 -20.17 -2.28 -33.62
CA ILE A 516 -21.43 -2.15 -32.88
C ILE A 516 -21.19 -2.63 -31.45
N PHE A 517 -21.44 -1.75 -30.48
CA PHE A 517 -21.49 -2.07 -29.06
C PHE A 517 -22.95 -2.26 -28.64
N GLU A 518 -23.32 -3.50 -28.32
CA GLU A 518 -24.65 -3.86 -27.84
C GLU A 518 -24.72 -3.82 -26.31
N ASN A 519 -25.94 -3.72 -25.76
CA ASN A 519 -26.21 -3.81 -24.31
C ASN A 519 -25.52 -2.76 -23.43
N VAL A 520 -25.32 -1.55 -23.97
CA VAL A 520 -24.71 -0.41 -23.26
C VAL A 520 -25.71 0.14 -22.23
N LYS A 521 -25.35 0.17 -20.95
CA LYS A 521 -26.23 0.68 -19.88
C LYS A 521 -26.10 2.18 -19.65
N ASN A 522 -24.86 2.68 -19.68
CA ASN A 522 -24.59 4.09 -19.49
C ASN A 522 -23.70 4.60 -20.63
N PHE A 523 -23.98 5.81 -21.11
CA PHE A 523 -23.19 6.46 -22.14
C PHE A 523 -22.94 7.92 -21.78
N PHE A 524 -21.67 8.26 -21.56
CA PHE A 524 -21.22 9.60 -21.24
C PHE A 524 -20.34 10.16 -22.37
N LEU A 525 -20.56 11.42 -22.72
CA LEU A 525 -19.77 12.12 -23.74
C LEU A 525 -19.12 13.39 -23.19
N PRO A 526 -17.87 13.69 -23.58
CA PRO A 526 -17.29 15.00 -23.32
C PRO A 526 -17.99 16.06 -24.18
N THR A 527 -18.08 17.26 -23.63
CA THR A 527 -18.62 18.46 -24.26
C THR A 527 -17.67 19.62 -24.02
N ALA A 528 -17.88 20.76 -24.68
CA ALA A 528 -17.06 21.96 -24.46
C ALA A 528 -17.12 22.47 -23.00
N THR A 529 -18.20 22.17 -22.27
CA THR A 529 -18.46 22.67 -20.91
C THR A 529 -18.27 21.63 -19.81
N GLY A 530 -18.00 20.35 -20.12
CA GLY A 530 -17.88 19.28 -19.15
C GLY A 530 -18.27 17.92 -19.73
N ILE A 531 -18.87 17.04 -18.91
CA ILE A 531 -19.34 15.71 -19.33
C ILE A 531 -20.87 15.70 -19.37
N GLN A 532 -21.45 15.10 -20.40
CA GLN A 532 -22.88 14.91 -20.58
C GLN A 532 -23.25 13.42 -20.42
N ASP A 533 -24.26 13.12 -19.60
CA ASP A 533 -24.97 11.85 -19.61
C ASP A 533 -25.92 11.82 -20.83
N VAL A 534 -25.60 10.99 -21.83
CA VAL A 534 -26.42 10.81 -23.03
C VAL A 534 -27.61 9.93 -22.70
N PHE A 535 -27.36 8.81 -22.02
CA PHE A 535 -28.37 7.97 -21.40
C PHE A 535 -27.75 7.12 -20.28
N SER A 536 -28.54 6.92 -19.23
CA SER A 536 -28.29 5.96 -18.15
C SER A 536 -29.56 5.13 -17.95
N THR A 537 -29.61 3.93 -18.53
CA THR A 537 -30.83 3.12 -18.51
C THR A 537 -30.98 2.37 -17.20
N GLN A 538 -32.09 2.61 -16.47
CA GLN A 538 -32.48 1.81 -15.29
C GLN A 538 -33.22 0.51 -15.66
N ASN A 539 -33.69 0.37 -16.90
CA ASN A 539 -34.45 -0.77 -17.39
C ASN A 539 -33.63 -1.63 -18.35
N GLU A 540 -34.00 -2.92 -18.50
CA GLU A 540 -33.39 -3.93 -19.38
C GLU A 540 -33.46 -3.64 -20.90
N ASN A 541 -33.80 -2.41 -21.32
CA ASN A 541 -33.84 -2.06 -22.74
C ASN A 541 -32.41 -1.97 -23.28
N LEU A 542 -32.12 -2.80 -24.29
CA LEU A 542 -30.81 -2.92 -24.93
C LEU A 542 -30.53 -1.66 -25.76
N SER A 543 -29.72 -0.74 -25.23
CA SER A 543 -29.19 0.37 -26.00
C SER A 543 -27.96 -0.08 -26.78
N VAL A 544 -27.79 0.48 -27.98
CA VAL A 544 -26.67 0.22 -28.88
C VAL A 544 -25.90 1.51 -29.12
N VAL A 545 -24.59 1.38 -29.33
CA VAL A 545 -23.73 2.46 -29.81
C VAL A 545 -22.98 1.95 -31.04
N ILE A 546 -23.21 2.60 -32.18
CA ILE A 546 -22.58 2.26 -33.47
C ILE A 546 -21.44 3.26 -33.69
N VAL A 547 -20.24 2.73 -33.90
CA VAL A 547 -19.01 3.49 -34.13
C VAL A 547 -18.49 3.18 -35.52
N GLY A 548 -18.16 4.21 -36.31
CA GLY A 548 -17.53 4.09 -37.62
C GLY A 548 -16.25 4.90 -37.68
N ASN A 549 -15.14 4.29 -38.09
CA ASN A 549 -13.81 4.91 -38.11
C ASN A 549 -13.48 5.65 -36.80
N GLY A 550 -13.73 5.02 -35.66
CA GLY A 550 -13.49 5.60 -34.34
C GLY A 550 -14.47 6.70 -33.90
N SER A 551 -15.46 7.07 -34.71
CA SER A 551 -16.45 8.11 -34.38
C SER A 551 -17.85 7.52 -34.13
N VAL A 552 -18.59 8.08 -33.17
CA VAL A 552 -19.97 7.63 -32.87
C VAL A 552 -20.91 8.05 -34.01
N LEU A 553 -21.50 7.08 -34.70
CA LEU A 553 -22.47 7.29 -35.79
C LEU A 553 -23.91 7.35 -35.28
N CYS A 554 -24.25 6.51 -34.30
CA CYS A 554 -25.58 6.42 -33.71
C CYS A 554 -25.51 5.88 -32.28
N SER A 555 -26.39 6.35 -31.42
CA SER A 555 -26.56 5.83 -30.05
C SER A 555 -28.02 5.92 -29.63
N GLY A 556 -28.52 4.90 -28.93
CA GLY A 556 -29.91 4.87 -28.44
C GLY A 556 -30.47 3.45 -28.37
N VAL A 557 -31.79 3.32 -28.28
CA VAL A 557 -32.46 2.01 -28.34
C VAL A 557 -32.21 1.36 -29.71
N GLU A 558 -32.06 0.04 -29.76
CA GLU A 558 -31.71 -0.70 -30.97
C GLU A 558 -32.54 -0.31 -32.21
N THR A 559 -33.86 -0.12 -32.06
CA THR A 559 -34.77 0.24 -33.15
C THR A 559 -34.53 1.64 -33.74
N SER A 560 -33.74 2.48 -33.08
CA SER A 560 -33.46 3.85 -33.51
C SER A 560 -32.20 3.98 -34.38
N CYS A 561 -31.34 2.95 -34.42
CA CYS A 561 -30.11 2.96 -35.21
C CYS A 561 -30.23 2.03 -36.43
N LEU A 562 -29.92 2.56 -37.62
CA LEU A 562 -29.79 1.75 -38.84
C LEU A 562 -28.56 0.84 -38.71
N ARG A 563 -28.73 -0.48 -38.76
CA ARG A 563 -27.64 -1.46 -38.68
C ARG A 563 -26.96 -1.64 -40.06
N PRO A 564 -25.72 -1.15 -40.27
CA PRO A 564 -24.94 -1.53 -41.45
C PRO A 564 -24.44 -2.99 -41.32
N LYS A 565 -23.99 -3.59 -42.43
CA LYS A 565 -23.19 -4.83 -42.37
C LYS A 565 -21.81 -4.48 -41.80
N ALA A 566 -21.51 -4.93 -40.59
CA ALA A 566 -20.33 -4.55 -39.83
C ALA A 566 -19.86 -5.69 -38.91
N ASN A 567 -18.61 -5.63 -38.43
CA ASN A 567 -18.20 -6.47 -37.30
C ASN A 567 -18.87 -5.95 -36.02
N TRP A 568 -19.21 -6.84 -35.10
CA TRP A 568 -19.86 -6.49 -33.84
C TRP A 568 -19.04 -6.99 -32.66
N SER A 569 -19.10 -6.24 -31.56
CA SER A 569 -18.54 -6.62 -30.27
C SER A 569 -19.65 -6.46 -29.22
N GLU A 570 -20.13 -7.58 -28.68
CA GLU A 570 -21.15 -7.55 -27.64
C GLU A 570 -20.52 -7.10 -26.31
N ILE A 571 -20.99 -5.97 -25.74
CA ILE A 571 -20.56 -5.53 -24.41
C ILE A 571 -21.69 -5.86 -23.43
N THR A 572 -21.58 -6.98 -22.74
CA THR A 572 -22.68 -7.44 -21.89
C THR A 572 -22.79 -6.61 -20.61
N GLY A 573 -23.72 -5.64 -20.61
CA GLY A 573 -24.16 -4.91 -19.42
C GLY A 573 -23.18 -3.85 -18.90
N GLY A 574 -22.37 -3.29 -19.79
CA GLY A 574 -21.31 -2.33 -19.46
C GLY A 574 -21.63 -0.86 -19.81
N SER A 575 -20.58 -0.05 -20.01
CA SER A 575 -20.69 1.42 -20.16
C SER A 575 -19.75 1.94 -21.24
N ILE A 576 -20.09 3.09 -21.83
CA ILE A 576 -19.15 3.89 -22.63
C ILE A 576 -18.96 5.25 -21.96
N SER A 577 -17.72 5.66 -21.71
CA SER A 577 -17.38 6.89 -20.99
C SER A 577 -16.21 7.63 -21.64
N PRO A 578 -15.96 8.91 -21.32
CA PRO A 578 -14.77 9.62 -21.76
C PRO A 578 -13.48 8.90 -21.33
N GLY A 579 -12.45 8.96 -22.17
CA GLY A 579 -11.10 8.55 -21.82
C GLY A 579 -10.51 9.39 -20.70
N ILE A 580 -9.70 8.74 -19.85
CA ILE A 580 -9.00 9.40 -18.75
C ILE A 580 -7.70 10.01 -19.27
N VAL A 581 -7.38 11.18 -18.74
CA VAL A 581 -6.16 11.96 -18.99
C VAL A 581 -5.29 11.88 -17.74
N SER A 582 -4.07 11.35 -17.88
CA SER A 582 -3.08 11.34 -16.79
C SER A 582 -2.19 12.58 -16.82
N PHE A 583 -1.87 13.10 -15.64
CA PHE A 583 -0.89 14.16 -15.43
C PHE A 583 -0.14 13.93 -14.11
N GLY A 584 1.09 14.42 -14.01
CA GLY A 584 1.90 14.39 -12.80
C GLY A 584 2.94 13.28 -12.85
N SER A 585 2.52 12.08 -13.22
CA SER A 585 3.44 10.96 -13.48
C SER A 585 4.21 11.23 -14.78
N PRO A 586 5.51 10.91 -14.84
CA PRO A 586 6.34 11.10 -16.03
C PRO A 586 6.09 10.03 -17.11
N LEU A 587 4.82 9.70 -17.38
CA LEU A 587 4.42 8.75 -18.41
C LEU A 587 4.99 9.19 -19.76
N GLY A 588 5.61 8.24 -20.47
CA GLY A 588 6.28 8.50 -21.73
C GLY A 588 7.65 9.16 -21.60
N LEU A 589 8.10 9.56 -20.40
CA LEU A 589 9.50 9.97 -20.17
C LEU A 589 10.27 8.96 -19.34
N GLU A 590 9.57 8.01 -18.72
CA GLU A 590 10.13 6.91 -17.95
C GLU A 590 9.55 5.57 -18.42
N HIS A 591 10.37 4.52 -18.36
CA HIS A 591 9.93 3.13 -18.56
C HIS A 591 10.09 2.30 -17.29
N ILE A 592 11.23 2.40 -16.60
CA ILE A 592 11.49 1.78 -15.28
C ILE A 592 12.07 2.86 -14.37
N ALA A 593 11.26 3.41 -13.46
CA ALA A 593 11.59 4.60 -12.69
C ALA A 593 12.96 4.57 -11.99
N ALA A 594 13.35 3.44 -11.38
CA ALA A 594 14.64 3.29 -10.69
C ALA A 594 15.81 2.84 -11.60
N GLU A 595 15.62 2.80 -12.91
CA GLU A 595 16.66 2.47 -13.89
C GLU A 595 16.92 3.69 -14.79
N ASP A 596 17.96 4.47 -14.43
CA ASP A 596 18.34 5.71 -15.11
C ASP A 596 18.47 5.56 -16.62
N SER A 597 18.93 4.39 -17.11
CA SER A 597 19.11 4.13 -18.55
C SER A 597 17.81 4.03 -19.35
N THR A 598 16.66 3.99 -18.66
CA THR A 598 15.33 3.92 -19.27
C THR A 598 14.52 5.21 -19.14
N ASN A 599 15.13 6.26 -18.60
CA ASN A 599 14.47 7.53 -18.28
C ASN A 599 15.08 8.68 -19.10
N ASP A 600 14.27 9.68 -19.44
CA ASP A 600 14.70 10.91 -20.14
C ASP A 600 15.63 11.79 -19.28
N GLY A 601 15.64 11.55 -17.97
CA GLY A 601 16.49 12.23 -16.99
C GLY A 601 15.86 13.49 -16.41
N VAL A 602 16.63 14.17 -15.55
CA VAL A 602 16.17 15.35 -14.80
C VAL A 602 16.66 16.64 -15.46
N VAL A 603 15.75 17.60 -15.62
CA VAL A 603 16.06 18.93 -16.16
C VAL A 603 17.08 19.67 -15.28
N ARG A 604 18.04 20.33 -15.94
CA ARG A 604 19.04 21.17 -15.27
C ARG A 604 18.46 22.55 -14.94
N ASP A 605 18.38 22.85 -13.65
CA ASP A 605 17.93 24.16 -13.17
C ASP A 605 19.08 25.20 -13.14
N PRO A 606 18.96 26.33 -13.86
CA PRO A 606 19.94 27.42 -13.84
C PRO A 606 20.13 28.08 -12.46
N LEU A 607 19.20 27.94 -11.52
CA LEU A 607 19.33 28.42 -10.14
C LEU A 607 20.25 27.54 -9.28
N VAL A 608 20.51 26.29 -9.71
CA VAL A 608 21.34 25.34 -8.97
C VAL A 608 22.64 25.04 -9.71
N ARG A 609 22.57 24.86 -11.05
CA ARG A 609 23.73 24.46 -11.87
C ARG A 609 23.73 25.21 -13.21
N PRO A 610 24.90 25.57 -13.76
CA PRO A 610 24.98 26.17 -15.09
C PRO A 610 24.39 25.26 -16.19
N VAL A 611 23.58 25.86 -17.06
CA VAL A 611 23.04 25.20 -18.26
C VAL A 611 24.09 25.24 -19.40
N PRO A 612 24.28 24.16 -20.19
CA PRO A 612 25.24 24.15 -21.29
C PRO A 612 24.97 25.25 -22.33
N LYS A 613 25.99 26.03 -22.70
CA LYS A 613 25.84 27.15 -23.67
C LYS A 613 25.27 26.73 -25.03
N VAL A 614 25.50 25.48 -25.45
CA VAL A 614 25.02 24.94 -26.73
C VAL A 614 23.51 24.89 -26.82
N THR A 615 22.79 24.80 -25.69
CA THR A 615 21.32 24.77 -25.69
C THR A 615 20.68 26.15 -25.82
N GLY A 616 21.47 27.23 -25.88
CA GLY A 616 20.97 28.59 -26.12
C GLY A 616 19.96 29.09 -25.08
N ASN A 617 19.97 28.52 -23.86
CA ASN A 617 18.97 28.76 -22.81
C ASN A 617 17.51 28.41 -23.22
N VAL A 618 17.34 27.48 -24.16
CA VAL A 618 16.02 26.93 -24.54
C VAL A 618 15.51 26.00 -23.44
N MET A 619 14.21 26.09 -23.13
CA MET A 619 13.54 25.19 -22.19
C MET A 619 13.37 23.79 -22.79
N PRO A 620 13.75 22.72 -22.07
CA PRO A 620 13.47 21.35 -22.50
C PRO A 620 11.98 21.12 -22.70
N SER A 621 11.63 20.38 -23.75
CA SER A 621 10.25 20.01 -24.07
C SER A 621 10.07 18.50 -23.95
N ALA A 622 9.03 18.08 -23.25
CA ALA A 622 8.71 16.67 -23.07
C ALA A 622 8.52 15.96 -24.42
N VAL A 623 8.00 16.65 -25.45
CA VAL A 623 7.75 16.08 -26.77
C VAL A 623 8.99 15.46 -27.42
N ASP A 624 10.19 15.93 -27.05
CA ASP A 624 11.46 15.46 -27.61
C ASP A 624 11.96 14.18 -26.94
N GLY A 625 11.61 13.98 -25.66
CA GLY A 625 11.97 12.80 -24.85
C GLY A 625 10.91 11.69 -24.84
N LEU A 626 9.74 11.90 -25.48
CA LEU A 626 8.63 10.94 -25.45
C LEU A 626 9.04 9.56 -26.00
N GLN A 627 8.96 8.58 -25.12
CA GLN A 627 8.99 7.14 -25.36
C GLN A 627 7.56 6.62 -25.50
N PHE A 628 7.35 5.70 -26.44
CA PHE A 628 6.07 5.08 -26.76
C PHE A 628 6.12 3.58 -26.49
N ALA A 629 4.96 2.92 -26.41
CA ALA A 629 4.84 1.52 -26.02
C ALA A 629 5.56 1.15 -24.71
N THR A 630 5.72 2.10 -23.78
CA THR A 630 6.21 1.78 -22.45
C THR A 630 5.17 0.94 -21.71
N ARG A 631 5.64 0.06 -20.82
CA ARG A 631 4.78 -0.97 -20.21
C ARG A 631 3.64 -0.36 -19.40
N ASP A 632 3.93 0.63 -18.56
CA ASP A 632 2.90 1.30 -17.76
C ASP A 632 1.99 2.20 -18.59
N ALA A 633 2.45 2.78 -19.71
CA ALA A 633 1.58 3.49 -20.64
C ALA A 633 0.55 2.55 -21.29
N LEU A 634 0.96 1.37 -21.75
CA LEU A 634 0.05 0.38 -22.32
C LEU A 634 -0.89 -0.22 -21.26
N LEU A 635 -0.42 -0.46 -20.04
CA LEU A 635 -1.29 -0.90 -18.94
C LEU A 635 -2.31 0.17 -18.55
N ALA A 636 -1.91 1.45 -18.52
CA ALA A 636 -2.81 2.56 -18.29
C ALA A 636 -3.83 2.69 -19.45
N TYR A 637 -3.40 2.50 -20.69
CA TYR A 637 -4.27 2.44 -21.87
C TYR A 637 -5.33 1.33 -21.73
N ARG A 638 -4.91 0.10 -21.39
CA ARG A 638 -5.81 -1.02 -21.09
C ARG A 638 -6.72 -0.79 -19.88
N ALA A 639 -6.46 0.22 -19.06
CA ALA A 639 -7.29 0.63 -17.92
C ALA A 639 -8.17 1.86 -18.21
N GLY A 640 -8.16 2.38 -19.45
CA GLY A 640 -9.00 3.50 -19.88
C GLY A 640 -8.33 4.87 -19.80
N VAL A 641 -7.02 4.94 -19.54
CA VAL A 641 -6.24 6.18 -19.65
C VAL A 641 -5.72 6.32 -21.07
N THR A 642 -6.30 7.24 -21.84
CA THR A 642 -6.05 7.32 -23.28
C THR A 642 -4.99 8.37 -23.64
N ILE A 643 -4.80 9.37 -22.77
CA ILE A 643 -3.94 10.54 -22.99
C ILE A 643 -3.01 10.75 -21.79
N GLY A 644 -1.75 11.05 -22.08
CA GLY A 644 -0.80 11.61 -21.12
C GLY A 644 -0.55 13.09 -21.39
N ILE A 645 -0.59 13.91 -20.34
CA ILE A 645 0.00 15.25 -20.32
C ILE A 645 1.23 15.17 -19.44
N THR A 646 2.41 15.23 -20.03
CA THR A 646 3.67 14.99 -19.31
C THR A 646 4.58 16.20 -19.44
N ALA A 647 5.14 16.64 -18.31
CA ALA A 647 6.22 17.61 -18.25
C ALA A 647 7.54 16.88 -17.92
N PRO A 648 8.71 17.44 -18.30
CA PRO A 648 10.00 16.85 -17.94
C PRO A 648 10.20 16.74 -16.41
N SER A 649 10.87 15.68 -15.99
CA SER A 649 11.21 15.45 -14.58
C SER A 649 12.18 16.52 -14.06
N HIS A 650 12.02 16.93 -12.81
CA HIS A 650 12.78 18.03 -12.21
C HIS A 650 13.00 17.83 -10.71
N THR A 651 14.00 18.52 -10.15
CA THR A 651 14.35 18.46 -8.71
C THR A 651 14.52 19.84 -8.07
N ALA A 652 14.18 20.91 -8.80
CA ALA A 652 14.33 22.30 -8.37
C ALA A 652 13.32 23.21 -9.09
N PHE A 653 13.56 24.52 -9.19
CA PHE A 653 12.61 25.52 -9.69
C PHE A 653 12.15 25.30 -11.14
N TYR A 654 13.05 24.86 -12.00
CA TYR A 654 12.82 24.80 -13.44
C TYR A 654 12.38 23.39 -13.87
N SER A 655 11.17 23.25 -14.43
CA SER A 655 10.62 21.94 -14.82
C SER A 655 10.66 21.69 -16.33
N GLY A 656 9.99 22.50 -17.15
CA GLY A 656 10.04 22.35 -18.62
C GLY A 656 8.72 22.66 -19.34
N LEU A 657 8.64 22.28 -20.62
CA LEU A 657 7.43 22.38 -21.42
C LEU A 657 6.75 21.01 -21.52
N SER A 658 5.44 20.97 -21.23
CA SER A 658 4.67 19.72 -21.29
C SER A 658 4.12 19.42 -22.68
N ALA A 659 3.98 18.14 -23.01
CA ALA A 659 3.38 17.66 -24.25
C ALA A 659 2.11 16.83 -23.98
N VAL A 660 1.21 16.78 -24.96
CA VAL A 660 -0.02 15.97 -24.92
C VAL A 660 0.09 14.87 -25.97
N PHE A 661 -0.07 13.62 -25.56
CA PHE A 661 0.11 12.47 -26.46
C PHE A 661 -0.80 11.30 -26.10
N SER A 662 -1.01 10.40 -27.06
CA SER A 662 -1.80 9.17 -26.86
C SER A 662 -0.94 8.05 -26.25
N LEU A 663 -1.47 7.37 -25.24
CA LEU A 663 -0.78 6.25 -24.56
C LEU A 663 -0.86 4.92 -25.34
N GLY A 664 -1.80 4.78 -26.27
CA GLY A 664 -2.01 3.56 -27.08
C GLY A 664 -1.18 3.49 -28.36
N ALA A 665 -0.13 4.30 -28.47
CA ALA A 665 0.70 4.41 -29.65
C ALA A 665 2.04 3.65 -29.52
N THR A 666 2.55 3.17 -30.64
CA THR A 666 3.83 2.45 -30.70
C THR A 666 5.01 3.36 -30.99
N HIS A 667 4.79 4.48 -31.69
CA HIS A 667 5.82 5.49 -31.96
C HIS A 667 5.25 6.87 -32.30
N LYS A 668 6.11 7.90 -32.18
CA LYS A 668 5.77 9.32 -32.41
C LYS A 668 5.19 9.64 -33.79
N LEU A 669 5.61 8.91 -34.84
CA LEU A 669 5.23 9.17 -36.23
C LEU A 669 3.83 8.64 -36.63
N GLU A 670 3.14 7.94 -35.72
CA GLU A 670 1.76 7.53 -35.98
C GLU A 670 0.83 8.76 -36.02
N GLU A 671 -0.15 8.74 -36.92
CA GLU A 671 -1.09 9.85 -37.07
C GLU A 671 -1.94 10.04 -35.80
N GLY A 672 -2.13 11.29 -35.39
CA GLY A 672 -2.96 11.64 -34.23
C GLY A 672 -2.36 11.26 -32.86
N VAL A 673 -1.08 10.89 -32.80
CA VAL A 673 -0.42 10.43 -31.57
C VAL A 673 0.13 11.58 -30.73
N VAL A 674 0.91 12.49 -31.32
CA VAL A 674 1.26 13.76 -30.66
C VAL A 674 0.10 14.71 -30.91
N ILE A 675 -0.64 15.01 -29.85
CA ILE A 675 -1.86 15.82 -29.89
C ILE A 675 -1.48 17.30 -29.85
N GLN A 676 -0.47 17.63 -29.04
CA GLN A 676 0.04 18.98 -28.88
C GLN A 676 1.48 18.95 -28.40
N ASP A 677 2.38 19.58 -29.15
CA ASP A 677 3.82 19.62 -28.83
C ASP A 677 4.11 20.36 -27.52
N VAL A 678 3.38 21.45 -27.25
CA VAL A 678 3.53 22.26 -26.04
C VAL A 678 2.17 22.69 -25.50
N ALA A 679 1.83 22.20 -24.30
CA ALA A 679 0.58 22.50 -23.60
C ALA A 679 0.73 23.61 -22.55
N GLY A 680 1.72 23.48 -21.68
CA GLY A 680 1.94 24.42 -20.58
C GLY A 680 3.42 24.60 -20.25
N PHE A 681 3.72 25.73 -19.62
CA PHE A 681 5.03 26.09 -19.08
C PHE A 681 5.09 25.73 -17.60
N HIS A 682 5.98 24.80 -17.22
CA HIS A 682 6.04 24.24 -15.87
C HIS A 682 7.23 24.76 -15.08
N ILE A 683 6.95 25.15 -13.84
CA ILE A 683 7.94 25.44 -12.79
C ILE A 683 7.48 24.84 -11.47
N SER A 684 8.37 24.81 -10.48
CA SER A 684 8.09 24.31 -9.14
C SER A 684 8.54 25.31 -8.09
N ILE A 685 7.71 25.55 -7.08
CA ILE A 685 8.05 26.41 -5.95
C ILE A 685 7.80 25.66 -4.65
N ASN A 686 8.87 25.07 -4.10
CA ASN A 686 8.81 24.13 -2.99
C ASN A 686 10.05 24.23 -2.08
N HIS A 687 10.02 23.51 -0.95
CA HIS A 687 11.16 23.35 -0.05
C HIS A 687 12.06 22.19 -0.50
N PHE A 688 12.99 22.43 -1.42
CA PHE A 688 13.92 21.41 -1.94
C PHE A 688 15.02 20.96 -0.94
N GLY A 689 14.85 21.18 0.37
CA GLY A 689 15.83 20.77 1.40
C GLY A 689 17.16 21.53 1.39
N GLY A 690 17.30 22.58 0.58
CA GLY A 690 18.54 23.34 0.41
C GLY A 690 18.38 24.61 -0.42
N VAL A 691 19.13 24.71 -1.52
CA VAL A 691 19.08 25.84 -2.47
C VAL A 691 18.34 25.45 -3.76
N PRO A 692 17.62 26.38 -4.41
CA PRO A 692 17.36 27.75 -3.97
C PRO A 692 16.29 27.84 -2.87
N SER A 693 16.32 28.89 -2.05
CA SER A 693 15.23 29.17 -1.10
C SER A 693 13.93 29.51 -1.84
N VAL A 694 12.77 29.30 -1.20
CA VAL A 694 11.46 29.72 -1.73
C VAL A 694 11.45 31.21 -2.12
N SER A 695 12.11 32.08 -1.35
CA SER A 695 12.23 33.50 -1.67
C SER A 695 13.03 33.77 -2.95
N THR A 696 14.11 33.02 -3.21
CA THR A 696 14.89 33.09 -4.45
C THR A 696 14.08 32.57 -5.64
N GLN A 697 13.35 31.47 -5.46
CA GLN A 697 12.44 30.91 -6.47
C GLN A 697 11.35 31.93 -6.86
N MET A 698 10.70 32.54 -5.87
CA MET A 698 9.70 33.61 -6.09
C MET A 698 10.31 34.84 -6.77
N ALA A 699 11.54 35.23 -6.43
CA ALA A 699 12.24 36.33 -7.09
C ALA A 699 12.55 36.00 -8.56
N ALA A 700 12.93 34.76 -8.85
CA ALA A 700 13.14 34.27 -10.22
C ALA A 700 11.84 34.33 -11.02
N LEU A 701 10.73 33.83 -10.47
CA LEU A 701 9.42 33.91 -11.13
C LEU A 701 8.99 35.36 -11.40
N ARG A 702 9.13 36.27 -10.42
CA ARG A 702 8.84 37.70 -10.64
C ARG A 702 9.67 38.27 -11.78
N ARG A 703 10.98 37.97 -11.81
CA ARG A 703 11.86 38.43 -12.88
C ARG A 703 11.39 37.90 -14.25
N LEU A 704 11.03 36.62 -14.35
CA LEU A 704 10.52 36.04 -15.60
C LEU A 704 9.25 36.73 -16.10
N LEU A 705 8.32 37.09 -15.20
CA LEU A 705 7.04 37.71 -15.58
C LEU A 705 7.14 39.22 -15.88
N TYR A 706 8.00 39.95 -15.17
CA TYR A 706 8.08 41.42 -15.29
C TYR A 706 9.22 41.90 -16.17
N GLU A 707 10.39 41.25 -16.10
CA GLU A 707 11.64 41.65 -16.75
C GLU A 707 12.34 40.43 -17.38
N PRO A 708 11.71 39.76 -18.37
CA PRO A 708 12.29 38.59 -19.01
C PRO A 708 13.65 38.93 -19.65
N PRO A 709 14.66 38.05 -19.56
CA PRO A 709 15.98 38.31 -20.12
C PRO A 709 15.93 38.56 -21.63
N LYS A 710 16.55 39.65 -22.10
CA LYS A 710 16.50 40.05 -23.53
C LYS A 710 17.37 39.18 -24.44
N ASP A 711 18.36 38.51 -23.86
CA ASP A 711 19.33 37.63 -24.50
C ASP A 711 18.83 36.17 -24.62
N VAL A 712 17.67 35.87 -24.05
CA VAL A 712 17.08 34.52 -24.03
C VAL A 712 15.73 34.57 -24.73
N SER A 713 15.68 34.15 -25.99
CA SER A 713 14.42 34.02 -26.73
C SER A 713 13.62 32.85 -26.15
N MET A 714 12.62 33.17 -25.35
CA MET A 714 11.68 32.19 -24.77
C MET A 714 10.28 32.47 -25.30
N PRO A 715 9.98 32.09 -26.56
CA PRO A 715 8.67 32.36 -27.18
C PRO A 715 7.52 31.79 -26.34
N TRP A 716 7.74 30.66 -25.66
CA TRP A 716 6.77 30.05 -24.77
C TRP A 716 6.47 30.86 -23.52
N LEU A 717 7.50 31.47 -22.90
CA LEU A 717 7.30 32.38 -21.77
C LEU A 717 6.54 33.63 -22.21
N GLN A 718 6.78 34.13 -23.41
CA GLN A 718 6.04 35.28 -23.94
C GLN A 718 4.54 34.94 -24.07
N ARG A 719 4.19 33.75 -24.57
CA ARG A 719 2.79 33.29 -24.63
C ARG A 719 2.14 33.15 -23.26
N VAL A 720 2.91 32.85 -22.21
CA VAL A 720 2.41 32.88 -20.81
C VAL A 720 2.12 34.32 -20.38
N ILE A 721 3.06 35.24 -20.62
CA ILE A 721 2.91 36.67 -20.28
C ILE A 721 1.72 37.31 -21.02
N ASP A 722 1.48 36.89 -22.25
CA ASP A 722 0.36 37.35 -23.09
C ASP A 722 -0.98 36.69 -22.74
N GLY A 723 -1.00 35.75 -21.77
CA GLY A 723 -2.21 35.07 -21.31
C GLY A 723 -2.72 33.98 -22.26
N GLU A 724 -1.93 33.58 -23.26
CA GLU A 724 -2.30 32.56 -24.23
C GLU A 724 -2.09 31.14 -23.70
N MET A 725 -1.01 30.92 -22.95
CA MET A 725 -0.56 29.64 -22.41
C MET A 725 -0.60 29.62 -20.87
N PRO A 726 -0.98 28.50 -20.22
CA PRO A 726 -0.93 28.41 -18.77
C PRO A 726 0.52 28.35 -18.25
N LEU A 727 0.74 29.10 -17.16
CA LEU A 727 1.83 28.88 -16.22
C LEU A 727 1.37 27.82 -15.19
N VAL A 728 2.00 26.65 -15.23
CA VAL A 728 1.72 25.55 -14.32
C VAL A 728 2.80 25.56 -13.24
N ILE A 729 2.37 25.66 -11.98
CA ILE A 729 3.27 25.81 -10.83
C ILE A 729 3.00 24.69 -9.84
N GLU A 730 3.97 23.82 -9.63
CA GLU A 730 3.92 22.87 -8.53
C GLU A 730 4.15 23.61 -7.21
N ALA A 731 3.16 23.55 -6.32
CA ALA A 731 3.22 24.12 -4.98
C ALA A 731 2.25 23.39 -4.04
N HIS A 732 2.74 22.98 -2.88
CA HIS A 732 1.94 22.26 -1.89
C HIS A 732 1.49 23.14 -0.72
N SER A 733 2.40 24.00 -0.23
CA SER A 733 2.20 24.80 0.97
C SER A 733 1.21 25.95 0.77
N VAL A 734 0.31 26.13 1.73
CA VAL A 734 -0.64 27.26 1.76
C VAL A 734 0.06 28.63 1.72
N ASP A 735 1.26 28.71 2.31
CA ASP A 735 2.02 29.95 2.43
C ASP A 735 2.64 30.34 1.06
N ILE A 736 3.04 29.33 0.27
CA ILE A 736 3.53 29.52 -1.09
C ILE A 736 2.36 29.86 -2.01
N ILE A 737 1.26 29.10 -1.93
CA ILE A 737 0.08 29.29 -2.78
C ILE A 737 -0.53 30.68 -2.56
N SER A 738 -0.64 31.16 -1.32
CA SER A 738 -1.12 32.53 -1.04
C SER A 738 -0.22 33.61 -1.64
N THR A 739 1.09 33.41 -1.64
CA THR A 739 2.05 34.31 -2.31
C THR A 739 1.86 34.30 -3.83
N LEU A 740 1.57 33.13 -4.42
CA LEU A 740 1.27 33.00 -5.85
C LEU A 740 -0.04 33.69 -6.25
N ILE A 741 -1.08 33.58 -5.42
CA ILE A 741 -2.35 34.32 -5.60
C ILE A 741 -2.07 35.83 -5.64
N GLN A 742 -1.31 36.35 -4.67
CA GLN A 742 -0.94 37.77 -4.63
C GLN A 742 -0.15 38.19 -5.87
N LEU A 743 0.81 37.37 -6.31
CA LEU A 743 1.60 37.63 -7.52
C LEU A 743 0.72 37.73 -8.76
N LYS A 744 -0.24 36.82 -8.94
CA LYS A 744 -1.20 36.87 -10.05
C LYS A 744 -2.02 38.15 -10.01
N MET A 745 -2.61 38.48 -8.85
CA MET A 745 -3.40 39.72 -8.69
C MET A 745 -2.58 40.97 -9.04
N GLU A 746 -1.32 41.03 -8.61
CA GLU A 746 -0.41 42.12 -8.93
C GLU A 746 -0.12 42.19 -10.44
N PHE A 747 0.20 41.05 -11.06
CA PHE A 747 0.50 40.96 -12.48
C PHE A 747 -0.68 41.44 -13.32
N GLU A 748 -1.89 40.94 -13.06
CA GLU A 748 -3.09 41.32 -13.81
C GLU A 748 -3.44 42.80 -13.63
N ARG A 749 -3.25 43.33 -12.42
CA ARG A 749 -3.45 44.76 -12.14
C ARG A 749 -2.49 45.64 -12.97
N LEU A 750 -1.23 45.23 -13.09
CA LEU A 750 -0.17 45.99 -13.78
C LEU A 750 -0.20 45.82 -15.30
N LYS A 751 -0.30 44.59 -15.78
CA LYS A 751 -0.23 44.25 -17.21
C LYS A 751 -1.58 44.35 -17.92
N LYS A 752 -2.70 44.37 -17.17
CA LYS A 752 -4.07 44.36 -17.72
C LYS A 752 -4.36 43.14 -18.61
N ILE A 753 -3.65 42.04 -18.36
CA ILE A 753 -3.78 40.76 -19.04
C ILE A 753 -4.13 39.73 -17.96
N THR A 754 -5.04 38.81 -18.26
CA THR A 754 -5.36 37.69 -17.37
C THR A 754 -4.27 36.63 -17.47
N LEU A 755 -3.57 36.35 -16.37
CA LEU A 755 -2.54 35.32 -16.31
C LEU A 755 -3.19 33.96 -16.10
N LYS A 756 -3.11 33.05 -17.08
CA LYS A 756 -3.56 31.67 -16.90
C LYS A 756 -2.60 30.96 -15.95
N MET A 757 -3.02 30.72 -14.71
CA MET A 757 -2.21 30.09 -13.66
C MET A 757 -2.92 28.86 -13.13
N THR A 758 -2.18 27.75 -13.06
CA THR A 758 -2.64 26.48 -12.50
C THR A 758 -1.67 26.03 -11.42
N ILE A 759 -2.19 25.62 -10.26
CA ILE A 759 -1.38 25.04 -9.18
C ILE A 759 -1.47 23.52 -9.25
N THR A 760 -0.32 22.83 -9.20
CA THR A 760 -0.25 21.37 -9.12
C THR A 760 0.36 20.94 -7.78
N GLY A 761 0.17 19.67 -7.40
CA GLY A 761 0.50 19.19 -6.05
C GLY A 761 -0.63 19.57 -5.09
N ALA A 762 -0.72 20.86 -4.75
CA ALA A 762 -1.90 21.49 -4.15
C ALA A 762 -2.39 20.84 -2.83
N SER A 763 -1.51 20.18 -2.08
CA SER A 763 -1.89 19.41 -0.89
C SER A 763 -2.62 20.25 0.18
N GLU A 764 -2.18 21.49 0.39
CA GLU A 764 -2.80 22.42 1.36
C GLU A 764 -3.74 23.45 0.68
N ALA A 765 -4.03 23.31 -0.62
CA ALA A 765 -4.83 24.28 -1.38
C ALA A 765 -6.28 24.41 -0.88
N HIS A 766 -6.83 23.36 -0.27
CA HIS A 766 -8.17 23.35 0.32
C HIS A 766 -8.35 24.45 1.38
N ILE A 767 -7.29 24.89 2.05
CA ILE A 767 -7.33 25.98 3.04
C ILE A 767 -7.65 27.33 2.37
N LEU A 768 -7.29 27.49 1.09
CA LEU A 768 -7.46 28.71 0.29
C LEU A 768 -8.55 28.55 -0.78
N ALA A 769 -9.49 27.62 -0.62
CA ALA A 769 -10.47 27.30 -1.65
C ALA A 769 -11.24 28.54 -2.16
N ALA A 770 -11.68 29.42 -1.25
CA ALA A 770 -12.37 30.66 -1.59
C ALA A 770 -11.46 31.68 -2.31
N ASP A 771 -10.20 31.81 -1.89
CA ASP A 771 -9.23 32.73 -2.49
C ASP A 771 -8.84 32.27 -3.91
N LEU A 772 -8.62 30.96 -4.09
CA LEU A 772 -8.35 30.34 -5.39
C LEU A 772 -9.49 30.58 -6.37
N ALA A 773 -10.73 30.34 -5.94
CA ALA A 773 -11.91 30.58 -6.76
C ALA A 773 -12.05 32.07 -7.15
N SER A 774 -11.85 32.97 -6.18
CA SER A 774 -11.92 34.42 -6.42
C SER A 774 -10.83 34.93 -7.36
N ALA A 775 -9.64 34.32 -7.31
CA ALA A 775 -8.54 34.63 -8.22
C ALA A 775 -8.66 33.91 -9.58
N GLY A 776 -9.63 33.02 -9.76
CA GLY A 776 -9.76 32.22 -10.99
C GLY A 776 -8.57 31.28 -11.22
N ILE A 777 -7.97 30.77 -10.15
CA ILE A 777 -6.87 29.79 -10.20
C ILE A 777 -7.46 28.40 -10.04
N GLY A 778 -7.19 27.55 -11.03
CA GLY A 778 -7.54 26.15 -10.96
C GLY A 778 -6.40 25.30 -10.38
N VAL A 779 -6.74 24.10 -9.91
CA VAL A 779 -5.78 23.24 -9.21
C VAL A 779 -5.82 21.81 -9.74
N VAL A 780 -4.67 21.16 -9.82
CA VAL A 780 -4.54 19.72 -10.01
C VAL A 780 -4.01 19.11 -8.72
N VAL A 781 -4.87 18.43 -7.97
CA VAL A 781 -4.51 17.81 -6.70
C VAL A 781 -3.73 16.54 -6.97
N ASN A 782 -2.49 16.46 -6.48
CA ASN A 782 -1.60 15.32 -6.71
C ASN A 782 -0.79 15.00 -5.42
N PRO A 783 -1.05 13.88 -4.73
CA PRO A 783 -2.04 12.85 -5.04
C PRO A 783 -3.46 13.22 -4.57
N PRO A 784 -4.53 12.68 -5.19
CA PRO A 784 -5.93 12.94 -4.81
C PRO A 784 -6.28 12.42 -3.40
N ARG A 785 -5.57 11.39 -2.93
CA ARG A 785 -5.65 10.85 -1.58
C ARG A 785 -4.38 11.26 -0.83
N PRO A 786 -4.39 12.42 -0.14
CA PRO A 786 -3.16 13.04 0.34
C PRO A 786 -2.55 12.27 1.51
N PHE A 787 -1.22 12.33 1.60
CA PHE A 787 -0.42 11.86 2.72
C PHE A 787 0.60 12.96 3.07
N PRO A 788 0.88 13.22 4.35
CA PRO A 788 1.76 14.31 4.78
C PRO A 788 3.24 13.88 4.68
N THR A 789 3.71 13.54 3.47
CA THR A 789 5.07 13.04 3.25
C THR A 789 6.11 14.08 3.64
N ARG A 790 5.92 15.36 3.28
CA ARG A 790 6.89 16.43 3.45
C ARG A 790 6.38 17.49 4.43
N TRP A 791 7.26 18.40 4.81
CA TRP A 791 6.85 19.53 5.66
C TRP A 791 5.79 20.43 5.01
N GLU A 792 5.84 20.57 3.69
CA GLU A 792 5.00 21.45 2.89
C GLU A 792 3.60 20.92 2.58
N ASP A 793 3.36 19.63 2.82
CA ASP A 793 2.05 18.99 2.70
C ASP A 793 1.50 18.50 4.05
N ARG A 794 2.12 18.88 5.19
CA ARG A 794 1.72 18.38 6.52
C ARG A 794 0.26 18.68 6.92
N ARG A 795 -0.34 19.78 6.43
CA ARG A 795 -1.73 20.14 6.74
C ARG A 795 -2.69 19.54 5.70
N ILE A 796 -2.64 18.24 5.49
CA ILE A 796 -3.57 17.57 4.56
C ILE A 796 -5.03 17.64 5.03
N LEU A 797 -5.96 17.54 4.09
CA LEU A 797 -7.37 17.24 4.37
C LEU A 797 -7.65 15.76 4.01
N PRO A 798 -7.60 14.83 4.99
CA PRO A 798 -7.54 13.39 4.74
C PRO A 798 -8.85 12.77 4.22
N GLY A 799 -9.99 13.44 4.35
CA GLY A 799 -11.31 12.87 4.05
C GLY A 799 -11.80 11.87 5.10
N PRO A 800 -12.98 11.25 4.86
CA PRO A 800 -13.59 10.31 5.81
C PRO A 800 -12.68 9.12 6.17
N PRO A 801 -12.69 8.65 7.44
CA PRO A 801 -13.57 9.07 8.51
C PRO A 801 -13.03 10.23 9.36
N LEU A 802 -11.82 10.75 9.06
CA LEU A 802 -11.18 11.76 9.90
C LEU A 802 -11.76 13.16 9.69
N THR A 803 -12.15 13.49 8.46
CA THR A 803 -12.81 14.75 8.12
C THR A 803 -14.06 14.50 7.28
N GLU A 804 -15.01 15.42 7.32
CA GLU A 804 -16.26 15.28 6.54
C GLU A 804 -16.00 15.31 5.03
N LEU A 805 -15.12 16.21 4.60
CA LEU A 805 -14.77 16.44 3.21
C LEU A 805 -13.31 16.03 2.96
N SER A 806 -13.03 15.57 1.75
CA SER A 806 -11.67 15.46 1.22
C SER A 806 -11.25 16.77 0.55
N ALA A 807 -9.94 16.93 0.30
CA ALA A 807 -9.38 18.13 -0.32
C ALA A 807 -10.09 18.50 -1.64
N VAL A 808 -10.35 17.51 -2.50
CA VAL A 808 -11.05 17.71 -3.78
C VAL A 808 -12.50 18.18 -3.57
N ALA A 809 -13.22 17.56 -2.64
CA ALA A 809 -14.61 17.94 -2.36
C ALA A 809 -14.72 19.38 -1.81
N GLU A 810 -13.80 19.77 -0.91
CA GLU A 810 -13.72 21.12 -0.35
C GLU A 810 -13.49 22.19 -1.43
N LEU A 811 -12.56 21.93 -2.35
CA LEU A 811 -12.24 22.82 -3.47
C LEU A 811 -13.41 22.97 -4.44
N LEU A 812 -14.07 21.86 -4.80
CA LEU A 812 -15.24 21.88 -5.67
C LEU A 812 -16.41 22.64 -5.05
N GLN A 813 -16.64 22.51 -3.74
CA GLN A 813 -17.70 23.24 -3.04
C GLN A 813 -17.53 24.77 -3.14
N HIS A 814 -16.30 25.25 -3.33
CA HIS A 814 -15.98 26.66 -3.54
C HIS A 814 -15.91 27.07 -5.02
N ASN A 815 -16.35 26.22 -5.95
CA ASN A 815 -16.30 26.44 -7.40
C ASN A 815 -14.87 26.59 -7.96
N VAL A 816 -13.86 26.02 -7.30
CA VAL A 816 -12.52 25.89 -7.90
C VAL A 816 -12.60 24.87 -9.04
N THR A 817 -11.96 25.17 -10.18
CA THR A 817 -11.79 24.14 -11.22
C THR A 817 -10.72 23.17 -10.75
N VAL A 818 -11.11 21.92 -10.49
CA VAL A 818 -10.23 20.87 -9.96
C VAL A 818 -9.98 19.81 -11.01
N GLY A 819 -8.70 19.45 -11.19
CA GLY A 819 -8.27 18.18 -11.77
C GLY A 819 -7.58 17.31 -10.73
N ILE A 820 -7.35 16.04 -11.04
CA ILE A 820 -6.49 15.17 -10.23
C ILE A 820 -5.25 14.74 -11.03
N GLY A 821 -4.15 14.57 -10.32
CA GLY A 821 -2.90 14.05 -10.86
C GLY A 821 -2.53 12.70 -10.25
N VAL A 822 -1.49 12.12 -10.81
CA VAL A 822 -0.88 10.85 -10.41
C VAL A 822 0.60 11.11 -10.12
N GLN A 823 1.21 10.41 -9.17
CA GLN A 823 2.62 10.63 -8.82
C GLN A 823 3.57 9.76 -9.62
N GLU A 824 3.29 8.46 -9.70
CA GLU A 824 4.16 7.46 -10.33
C GLU A 824 3.51 6.84 -11.57
N ILE A 825 4.32 6.35 -12.52
CA ILE A 825 3.82 5.81 -13.78
C ILE A 825 2.90 4.59 -13.59
N TRP A 826 3.17 3.73 -12.61
CA TRP A 826 2.35 2.54 -12.32
C TRP A 826 0.97 2.89 -11.75
N CYS A 827 0.84 4.03 -11.08
CA CYS A 827 -0.42 4.50 -10.50
C CYS A 827 -1.43 4.92 -11.57
N ALA A 828 -0.98 5.25 -12.80
CA ALA A 828 -1.85 5.83 -13.82
C ALA A 828 -3.06 4.95 -14.14
N ARG A 829 -2.89 3.63 -14.21
CA ARG A 829 -3.99 2.67 -14.42
C ARG A 829 -5.06 2.69 -13.31
N ASN A 830 -4.69 3.13 -12.11
CA ASN A 830 -5.57 3.19 -10.95
C ASN A 830 -6.36 4.51 -10.86
N THR A 831 -6.09 5.49 -11.74
CA THR A 831 -6.79 6.79 -11.76
C THR A 831 -8.31 6.63 -11.75
N ARG A 832 -8.84 5.63 -12.48
CA ARG A 832 -10.28 5.34 -12.52
C ARG A 832 -10.87 5.01 -11.14
N PHE A 833 -10.10 4.33 -10.30
CA PHE A 833 -10.50 3.98 -8.94
C PHE A 833 -10.34 5.17 -7.99
N ASP A 834 -9.35 6.03 -8.19
CA ASP A 834 -9.25 7.28 -7.44
C ASP A 834 -10.44 8.21 -7.73
N LEU A 835 -10.87 8.34 -9.00
CA LEU A 835 -12.07 9.09 -9.39
C LEU A 835 -13.33 8.53 -8.74
N ALA A 836 -13.50 7.21 -8.82
CA ALA A 836 -14.63 6.51 -8.21
C ALA A 836 -14.66 6.73 -6.69
N TRP A 837 -13.52 6.59 -6.03
CA TRP A 837 -13.40 6.77 -4.59
C TRP A 837 -13.79 8.19 -4.17
N LEU A 838 -13.27 9.22 -4.85
CA LEU A 838 -13.61 10.62 -4.61
C LEU A 838 -15.11 10.88 -4.71
N SER A 839 -15.78 10.31 -5.72
CA SER A 839 -17.24 10.45 -5.86
C SER A 839 -18.01 9.73 -4.75
N ILE A 840 -17.58 8.50 -4.40
CA ILE A 840 -18.21 7.68 -3.37
C ILE A 840 -18.13 8.36 -1.99
N GLU A 841 -16.94 8.83 -1.59
CA GLU A 841 -16.73 9.46 -0.29
C GLU A 841 -17.33 10.87 -0.19
N ALA A 842 -17.57 11.53 -1.32
CA ALA A 842 -18.24 12.83 -1.34
C ALA A 842 -19.73 12.73 -0.95
N GLY A 843 -20.31 11.51 -0.91
CA GLY A 843 -21.68 11.27 -0.47
C GLY A 843 -22.73 11.93 -1.36
N GLY A 844 -22.50 11.95 -2.67
CA GLY A 844 -23.38 12.57 -3.67
C GLY A 844 -23.08 14.05 -3.96
N ARG A 845 -22.07 14.66 -3.31
CA ARG A 845 -21.61 16.03 -3.63
C ARG A 845 -20.79 16.11 -4.92
N ILE A 846 -20.23 15.00 -5.37
CA ILE A 846 -19.52 14.88 -6.65
C ILE A 846 -20.32 13.89 -7.50
N SER A 847 -20.96 14.38 -8.56
CA SER A 847 -21.68 13.55 -9.53
C SER A 847 -20.72 12.70 -10.38
N LYS A 848 -21.24 11.71 -11.13
CA LYS A 848 -20.38 10.90 -12.03
C LYS A 848 -19.77 11.74 -13.14
N GLU A 849 -20.51 12.69 -13.68
CA GLU A 849 -20.04 13.64 -14.70
C GLU A 849 -18.90 14.50 -14.17
N GLN A 850 -19.04 15.00 -12.93
CA GLN A 850 -17.96 15.73 -12.24
C GLN A 850 -16.76 14.83 -12.00
N ALA A 851 -16.97 13.58 -11.56
CA ALA A 851 -15.90 12.62 -11.36
C ALA A 851 -15.13 12.35 -12.67
N PHE A 852 -15.80 12.09 -13.79
CA PHE A 852 -15.14 11.96 -15.08
C PHE A 852 -14.38 13.25 -15.46
N ALA A 853 -14.97 14.42 -15.25
CA ALA A 853 -14.33 15.71 -15.56
C ALA A 853 -13.01 15.92 -14.81
N LEU A 854 -12.90 15.45 -13.55
CA LEU A 854 -11.70 15.59 -12.71
C LEU A 854 -10.43 15.00 -13.33
N ALA A 855 -10.52 13.98 -14.18
CA ALA A 855 -9.38 13.43 -14.92
C ALA A 855 -9.62 13.37 -16.43
N SER A 856 -10.39 14.33 -16.97
CA SER A 856 -10.55 14.48 -18.42
C SER A 856 -10.58 15.96 -18.79
N THR A 857 -11.76 16.54 -18.99
CA THR A 857 -11.94 17.91 -19.46
C THR A 857 -11.30 18.95 -18.54
N ASN A 858 -11.31 18.74 -17.22
CA ASN A 858 -10.70 19.70 -16.30
C ASN A 858 -9.18 19.66 -16.40
N VAL A 859 -8.55 18.48 -16.48
CA VAL A 859 -7.09 18.34 -16.60
C VAL A 859 -6.60 18.99 -17.88
N VAL A 860 -7.26 18.71 -19.02
CA VAL A 860 -6.94 19.33 -20.32
C VAL A 860 -7.04 20.85 -20.24
N LYS A 861 -8.14 21.37 -19.68
CA LYS A 861 -8.36 22.81 -19.50
C LYS A 861 -7.28 23.48 -18.63
N LEU A 862 -6.94 22.84 -17.51
CA LEU A 862 -5.99 23.38 -16.53
C LEU A 862 -4.55 23.41 -17.05
N LEU A 863 -4.18 22.46 -17.91
CA LEU A 863 -2.81 22.28 -18.37
C LEU A 863 -2.56 22.82 -19.79
N GLY A 864 -3.58 23.43 -20.41
CA GLY A 864 -3.44 24.05 -21.73
C GLY A 864 -3.50 23.08 -22.89
N GLY A 865 -4.05 21.88 -22.65
CA GLY A 865 -4.31 20.88 -23.67
C GLY A 865 -5.41 21.34 -24.64
N VAL A 866 -5.31 20.95 -25.91
CA VAL A 866 -6.37 21.16 -26.90
C VAL A 866 -7.57 20.26 -26.54
N ASN A 867 -8.70 20.87 -26.19
CA ASN A 867 -9.97 20.17 -25.97
C ASN A 867 -10.89 20.33 -27.19
N ILE A 868 -10.97 19.29 -28.03
CA ILE A 868 -11.98 19.18 -29.10
C ILE A 868 -12.86 17.98 -28.70
N PRO A 869 -14.06 18.21 -28.14
CA PRO A 869 -14.92 17.14 -27.64
C PRO A 869 -15.17 16.02 -28.66
N GLU A 870 -15.35 16.36 -29.94
CA GLU A 870 -15.59 15.43 -31.04
C GLU A 870 -14.38 14.52 -31.34
N MET A 871 -13.18 14.92 -30.89
CA MET A 871 -11.92 14.20 -31.10
C MET A 871 -11.44 13.49 -29.82
N SER A 872 -12.28 13.45 -28.78
CA SER A 872 -11.96 12.81 -27.51
C SER A 872 -12.13 11.30 -27.60
N ASP A 873 -11.19 10.57 -27.03
CA ASP A 873 -11.28 9.11 -26.99
C ASP A 873 -12.38 8.69 -26.01
N LEU A 874 -13.06 7.59 -26.31
CA LEU A 874 -14.06 6.97 -25.44
C LEU A 874 -13.59 5.57 -25.03
N VAL A 875 -13.98 5.15 -23.83
CA VAL A 875 -13.62 3.87 -23.23
C VAL A 875 -14.87 3.05 -23.07
N ALA A 876 -14.86 1.84 -23.61
CA ALA A 876 -15.94 0.89 -23.44
C ALA A 876 -15.56 -0.15 -22.38
N THR A 877 -16.43 -0.35 -21.39
CA THR A 877 -16.26 -1.35 -20.33
C THR A 877 -17.35 -2.40 -20.39
N GLU A 878 -17.05 -3.65 -20.02
CA GLU A 878 -18.00 -4.72 -19.79
C GLU A 878 -18.32 -4.86 -18.28
N GLY A 879 -19.56 -5.27 -17.95
CA GLY A 879 -20.02 -5.60 -16.61
C GLY A 879 -20.45 -4.39 -15.77
N GLY A 880 -19.51 -3.52 -15.44
CA GLY A 880 -19.71 -2.25 -14.73
C GLY A 880 -19.24 -1.05 -15.56
N ASP A 881 -19.26 0.14 -14.96
CA ASP A 881 -18.68 1.34 -15.58
C ASP A 881 -17.21 1.57 -15.14
N LEU A 882 -16.57 2.58 -15.73
CA LEU A 882 -15.16 2.88 -15.47
C LEU A 882 -14.90 3.33 -14.02
N LEU A 883 -15.93 3.78 -13.30
CA LEU A 883 -15.87 4.27 -11.92
C LEU A 883 -16.36 3.22 -10.90
N ASP A 884 -16.28 1.92 -11.22
CA ASP A 884 -16.56 0.85 -10.28
C ASP A 884 -15.60 -0.36 -10.43
N MET A 885 -15.54 -1.19 -9.39
CA MET A 885 -14.71 -2.41 -9.35
C MET A 885 -15.37 -3.62 -10.04
N SER A 886 -16.37 -3.41 -10.87
CA SER A 886 -16.97 -4.44 -11.72
C SER A 886 -16.79 -4.18 -13.23
N GLY A 887 -16.31 -2.99 -13.60
CA GLY A 887 -15.97 -2.64 -14.98
C GLY A 887 -14.60 -3.16 -15.42
N LYS A 888 -14.59 -3.94 -16.51
CA LYS A 888 -13.38 -4.29 -17.26
C LYS A 888 -13.37 -3.52 -18.58
N VAL A 889 -12.29 -2.81 -18.89
CA VAL A 889 -12.13 -2.13 -20.18
C VAL A 889 -11.96 -3.20 -21.26
N VAL A 890 -12.73 -3.08 -22.33
CA VAL A 890 -12.75 -4.03 -23.46
C VAL A 890 -12.43 -3.35 -24.80
N ALA A 891 -12.63 -2.03 -24.90
CA ALA A 891 -12.28 -1.29 -26.10
C ALA A 891 -11.97 0.19 -25.82
N ILE A 892 -11.16 0.79 -26.69
CA ILE A 892 -10.98 2.24 -26.80
C ILE A 892 -11.38 2.69 -28.20
N ILE A 893 -12.29 3.67 -28.25
CA ILE A 893 -12.81 4.28 -29.45
C ILE A 893 -12.06 5.60 -29.63
N SER A 894 -11.27 5.75 -30.69
CA SER A 894 -10.46 6.94 -30.93
C SER A 894 -10.85 7.64 -32.23
N PRO A 895 -11.68 8.70 -32.18
CA PRO A 895 -11.99 9.51 -33.36
C PRO A 895 -10.72 10.14 -33.94
N ARG A 896 -9.80 10.59 -33.08
CA ARG A 896 -8.54 11.24 -33.50
C ARG A 896 -7.61 10.33 -34.29
N ARG A 897 -7.58 9.04 -33.95
CA ARG A 897 -6.76 8.03 -34.64
C ARG A 897 -7.57 7.23 -35.67
N ASN A 898 -8.84 7.58 -35.89
CA ASN A 898 -9.78 6.90 -36.78
C ASN A 898 -9.87 5.38 -36.56
N LEU A 899 -9.85 4.91 -35.30
CA LEU A 899 -9.78 3.49 -34.99
C LEU A 899 -10.57 3.07 -33.75
N VAL A 900 -10.76 1.76 -33.60
CA VAL A 900 -11.22 1.10 -32.39
C VAL A 900 -10.21 0.02 -32.01
N ASP A 901 -9.59 0.20 -30.84
CA ASP A 901 -8.64 -0.72 -30.22
C ASP A 901 -9.41 -1.64 -29.26
N VAL A 902 -9.17 -2.96 -29.29
CA VAL A 902 -9.82 -3.97 -28.43
C VAL A 902 -8.78 -4.80 -27.66
N PHE A 903 -9.19 -5.39 -26.53
CA PHE A 903 -8.28 -5.96 -25.53
C PHE A 903 -8.48 -7.41 -25.15
#